data_AF-A0A8J4Q3A7-F1
#
_entry.id   AF-A0A8J4Q3A7-F1
#
_cell.length_a   1.000
_cell.length_b   1.000
_cell.length_c   1.000
_cell.angle_alpha   90.00
_cell.angle_beta   90.00
_cell.angle_gamma   90.00
#
_symmetry.space_group_name_H-M   'P 1'
#
loop_
_entity.id
_entity.type
_entity.pdbx_description
1 polymer ?
#
loop_
_entity_poly.entity_id
_entity_poly.type
_entity_poly.pdbx_seq_one_letter_code
_entity_poly.pdbx_strand_id
1 'polypeptide(L)'
;MFKYLIKKNFNNSTIYINHCCAVKSSCLRRSYSGSSKVVFKGIQTSRDDIKHLKDNEIVQLIREFTNDTKKTLADNPDIVNQLSKSINLPRDEIIQMSPFSLRSAIVASNQGVSFYHQETRRHITPRDDYERQKRIDLIEKINKQELENELKKQQQQNKKDSNNVDSNKKKSISLERELQIQMEQKQEQQHFDQVMEEATQWSLGRLSIQESINYLFDDLYASYNPNEPISSVNHQIIQRLSKFYYNENAGKWEMFKGTKISQSLALLSNNILNNLYTIENNQHIDNNQLSPLLKNSITFFENELNLSNMDIIKLLNGQEIQQLQTTNLISNDIIQQSNIDILNYIKQHTSRLLSTPFNNVFQSFKVNQDYFNDIDKYQQYILDLFDQLLFKDISLNVNNQQEKEQKFKLDLIHREALRQYLVYNYYGTCPEPEKHQETDTRRLGHLIKTLSKKSSDEYFVEVKKYLNSNILENGIASNSNIVNNTTSIDQIKDGLYSSVSSTIGLLDFIIQHKLMPNQLSKFNDLDSLFKDFSLSKYMFNRSLISTRFQEYLINQIQLPPLFKQIIELEEKILQLMENDDGNDDWIGELSIELDQVLQPNETDQFIIIPSPSYQLYKTSNHHLLELHKTFSEDIDAKIQEMAIFNKNKKLYERQVKELNDQLIKLITNANENDQQQEQFLMFVGMFEGEVYTLEISKEWESIWNNLLKHRNGISLDQFIQEQGFSDKQIKNLLTTLLDLNKLGVIGLLPK
;
A
#
# COMPACT_ATOMS: atom_id res chain seq x y z
N MET A 1 -63.75 2.84 -13.87
CA MET A 1 -65.12 3.39 -13.68
C MET A 1 -64.95 4.78 -13.06
N PHE A 2 -65.39 5.82 -13.76
CA PHE A 2 -65.46 7.27 -13.39
C PHE A 2 -64.15 7.99 -13.01
N LYS A 3 -63.51 8.82 -13.87
CA LYS A 3 -63.86 10.15 -14.48
C LYS A 3 -64.05 11.30 -13.47
N TYR A 4 -63.13 12.29 -13.49
CA TYR A 4 -63.31 13.70 -13.95
C TYR A 4 -62.04 14.52 -13.57
N LEU A 5 -61.19 15.05 -14.47
CA LEU A 5 -61.31 16.29 -15.31
C LEU A 5 -61.70 17.54 -14.48
N ILE A 6 -60.94 18.65 -14.49
CA ILE A 6 -60.93 19.64 -15.57
C ILE A 6 -59.65 20.50 -15.59
N LYS A 7 -59.28 20.84 -16.82
CA LYS A 7 -58.20 21.65 -17.41
C LYS A 7 -58.56 23.15 -17.37
N LYS A 8 -57.58 24.06 -17.18
CA LYS A 8 -57.63 25.39 -17.81
C LYS A 8 -56.23 25.99 -18.01
N ASN A 9 -55.86 26.14 -19.28
CA ASN A 9 -54.72 26.92 -19.78
C ASN A 9 -54.91 28.41 -19.48
N PHE A 10 -53.82 29.17 -19.30
CA PHE A 10 -53.54 30.39 -20.09
C PHE A 10 -52.07 30.84 -19.93
N ASN A 11 -51.60 31.50 -20.98
CA ASN A 11 -50.22 31.82 -21.35
C ASN A 11 -49.49 32.86 -20.48
N ASN A 12 -48.15 32.82 -20.60
CA ASN A 12 -47.17 33.93 -20.61
C ASN A 12 -47.52 35.24 -19.90
N SER A 13 -46.74 35.58 -18.87
CA SER A 13 -46.18 36.93 -18.72
C SER A 13 -45.09 36.96 -17.65
N THR A 14 -43.88 37.30 -18.09
CA THR A 14 -42.74 37.79 -17.32
C THR A 14 -43.16 39.01 -16.49
N ILE A 15 -43.10 38.95 -15.17
CA ILE A 15 -43.02 40.14 -14.30
C ILE A 15 -42.12 39.84 -13.10
N TYR A 16 -40.97 40.52 -13.08
CA TYR A 16 -40.13 40.79 -11.93
C TYR A 16 -40.92 41.59 -10.87
N ILE A 17 -40.99 41.12 -9.62
CA ILE A 17 -41.14 42.01 -8.45
C ILE A 17 -40.30 41.47 -7.29
N ASN A 18 -39.33 42.29 -6.91
CA ASN A 18 -38.57 42.25 -5.65
C ASN A 18 -39.51 42.25 -4.44
N HIS A 19 -39.23 41.40 -3.45
CA HIS A 19 -39.44 41.80 -2.06
C HIS A 19 -38.28 41.36 -1.17
N CYS A 20 -37.58 42.37 -0.68
CA CYS A 20 -36.59 42.33 0.38
C CYS A 20 -37.15 41.67 1.65
N CYS A 21 -36.36 40.80 2.25
CA CYS A 21 -36.26 40.72 3.72
C CYS A 21 -34.77 40.60 4.05
N ALA A 22 -34.25 41.72 4.54
CA ALA A 22 -32.90 41.89 5.03
C ALA A 22 -32.73 41.18 6.37
N VAL A 23 -31.78 40.24 6.45
CA VAL A 23 -31.15 39.87 7.71
C VAL A 23 -29.68 40.27 7.59
N LYS A 24 -29.31 41.29 8.35
CA LYS A 24 -27.95 41.81 8.48
C LYS A 24 -27.05 40.75 9.10
N SER A 25 -26.13 40.19 8.33
CA SER A 25 -24.86 39.68 8.86
C SER A 25 -23.73 40.51 8.28
N SER A 26 -22.92 41.07 9.16
CA SER A 26 -21.79 41.94 8.85
C SER A 26 -20.69 41.14 8.16
N CYS A 27 -20.73 41.11 6.83
CA CYS A 27 -19.63 40.62 6.01
C CYS A 27 -18.51 41.68 5.98
N LEU A 28 -17.39 41.37 6.62
CA LEU A 28 -16.08 41.89 6.21
C LEU A 28 -15.84 41.44 4.76
N ARG A 29 -16.21 42.29 3.80
CA ARG A 29 -15.81 42.16 2.39
C ARG A 29 -14.29 42.34 2.33
N ARG A 30 -13.53 41.25 2.49
CA ARG A 30 -12.27 41.12 1.77
C ARG A 30 -12.65 40.91 0.31
N SER A 31 -12.39 41.95 -0.49
CA SER A 31 -12.35 41.86 -1.94
C SER A 31 -11.28 40.84 -2.33
N TYR A 32 -11.68 39.57 -2.52
CA TYR A 32 -10.86 38.64 -3.27
C TYR A 32 -10.87 39.10 -4.73
N SER A 33 -9.69 39.49 -5.20
CA SER A 33 -9.37 39.73 -6.60
C SER A 33 -9.93 38.60 -7.47
N GLY A 34 -10.58 38.96 -8.57
CA GLY A 34 -11.17 38.00 -9.51
C GLY A 34 -10.16 36.92 -9.90
N SER A 35 -10.54 35.66 -9.66
CA SER A 35 -9.76 34.51 -10.11
C SER A 35 -9.78 34.48 -11.64
N SER A 36 -8.70 34.93 -12.28
CA SER A 36 -8.45 34.65 -13.68
C SER A 36 -8.45 33.14 -13.87
N LYS A 37 -9.44 32.64 -14.63
CA LYS A 37 -9.56 31.23 -14.97
C LYS A 37 -8.36 30.84 -15.83
N VAL A 38 -7.40 30.10 -15.27
CA VAL A 38 -6.22 29.64 -16.03
C VAL A 38 -6.64 28.51 -16.96
N VAL A 39 -6.29 28.64 -18.24
CA VAL A 39 -6.66 27.71 -19.31
C VAL A 39 -5.41 27.06 -19.87
N PHE A 40 -5.41 25.73 -19.91
CA PHE A 40 -4.41 24.89 -20.54
C PHE A 40 -4.96 24.46 -21.90
N LYS A 41 -4.27 24.89 -22.96
CA LYS A 41 -4.68 24.58 -24.33
C LYS A 41 -4.45 23.12 -24.67
N GLY A 42 -5.36 22.54 -25.45
CA GLY A 42 -5.14 21.24 -26.08
C GLY A 42 -4.30 21.36 -27.36
N ILE A 43 -4.00 20.23 -28.00
CA ILE A 43 -3.46 20.22 -29.36
C ILE A 43 -4.54 20.82 -30.27
N GLN A 44 -4.22 21.91 -30.95
CA GLN A 44 -5.18 22.73 -31.72
C GLN A 44 -5.56 22.07 -33.06
N THR A 45 -6.17 20.88 -32.98
CA THR A 45 -6.65 20.07 -34.09
C THR A 45 -7.69 19.07 -33.59
N SER A 46 -8.30 18.30 -34.49
CA SER A 46 -9.18 17.18 -34.12
C SER A 46 -8.46 15.84 -34.26
N ARG A 47 -9.02 14.81 -33.61
CA ARG A 47 -8.55 13.42 -33.72
C ARG A 47 -8.55 12.88 -35.15
N ASP A 48 -9.48 13.34 -35.98
CA ASP A 48 -9.57 12.91 -37.37
C ASP A 48 -8.60 13.68 -38.26
N ASP A 49 -8.48 15.00 -38.05
CA ASP A 49 -7.59 15.84 -38.83
C ASP A 49 -6.12 15.46 -38.62
N ILE A 50 -5.71 15.12 -37.38
CA ILE A 50 -4.32 14.83 -37.05
C ILE A 50 -3.77 13.60 -37.79
N LYS A 51 -4.63 12.67 -38.21
CA LYS A 51 -4.22 11.51 -39.03
C LYS A 51 -3.77 11.92 -40.44
N HIS A 52 -4.32 13.03 -40.93
CA HIS A 52 -4.08 13.54 -42.28
C HIS A 52 -2.99 14.61 -42.35
N LEU A 53 -2.58 15.16 -41.21
CA LEU A 53 -1.48 16.13 -41.13
C LEU A 53 -0.12 15.50 -41.48
N LYS A 54 0.78 16.33 -42.01
CA LYS A 54 2.17 15.92 -42.27
C LYS A 54 2.93 15.80 -40.95
N ASP A 55 3.94 14.94 -40.93
CA ASP A 55 4.67 14.64 -39.69
C ASP A 55 5.31 15.87 -39.06
N ASN A 56 5.84 16.79 -39.88
CA ASN A 56 6.41 18.06 -39.41
C ASN A 56 5.36 18.98 -38.76
N GLU A 57 4.12 18.98 -39.26
CA GLU A 57 3.03 19.80 -38.70
C GLU A 57 2.61 19.26 -37.33
N ILE A 58 2.56 17.94 -37.17
CA ILE A 58 2.24 17.28 -35.90
C ILE A 58 3.32 17.52 -34.85
N VAL A 59 4.59 17.39 -35.25
CA VAL A 59 5.73 17.69 -34.36
C VAL A 59 5.67 19.15 -33.91
N GLN A 60 5.34 20.07 -34.81
CA GLN A 60 5.18 21.48 -34.46
C GLN A 60 4.02 21.69 -33.47
N LEU A 61 2.85 21.10 -33.72
CA LEU A 61 1.68 21.20 -32.83
C LEU A 61 1.97 20.64 -31.43
N ILE A 62 2.69 19.51 -31.33
CA ILE A 62 3.08 18.93 -30.03
C ILE A 62 4.04 19.86 -29.30
N ARG A 63 5.03 20.45 -30.00
CA ARG A 63 5.96 21.40 -29.38
C ARG A 63 5.27 22.67 -28.91
N GLU A 64 4.37 23.21 -29.72
CA GLU A 64 3.55 24.38 -29.34
C GLU A 64 2.72 24.06 -28.11
N PHE A 65 2.05 22.91 -28.08
CA PHE A 65 1.30 22.41 -26.94
C PHE A 65 2.16 22.29 -25.67
N THR A 66 3.34 21.66 -25.76
CA THR A 66 4.23 21.53 -24.58
C THR A 66 4.74 22.89 -24.13
N ASN A 67 5.19 23.76 -25.04
CA ASN A 67 5.71 25.07 -24.71
C ASN A 67 4.64 25.96 -24.06
N ASP A 68 3.42 25.97 -24.61
CA ASP A 68 2.29 26.70 -24.04
C ASP A 68 1.94 26.17 -22.64
N THR A 69 1.98 24.85 -22.43
CA THR A 69 1.72 24.24 -21.12
C THR A 69 2.80 24.60 -20.10
N LYS A 70 4.08 24.45 -20.45
CA LYS A 70 5.23 24.81 -19.59
C LYS A 70 5.21 26.29 -19.24
N LYS A 71 4.92 27.16 -20.22
CA LYS A 71 4.78 28.60 -20.01
C LYS A 71 3.60 28.93 -19.07
N THR A 72 2.44 28.33 -19.30
CA THR A 72 1.26 28.54 -18.45
C THR A 72 1.52 28.14 -17.00
N LEU A 73 2.25 27.04 -16.77
CA LEU A 73 2.65 26.59 -15.44
C LEU A 73 3.67 27.54 -14.78
N ALA A 74 4.67 28.00 -15.55
CA ALA A 74 5.68 28.95 -15.07
C ALA A 74 5.07 30.32 -14.71
N ASP A 75 4.10 30.79 -15.50
CA ASP A 75 3.39 32.05 -15.27
C ASP A 75 2.42 31.97 -14.07
N ASN A 76 2.03 30.76 -13.66
CA ASN A 76 1.03 30.53 -12.61
C ASN A 76 1.49 29.46 -11.59
N PRO A 77 2.54 29.72 -10.80
CA PRO A 77 3.12 28.73 -9.88
C PRO A 77 2.16 28.26 -8.78
N ASP A 78 1.14 29.06 -8.45
CA ASP A 78 0.10 28.70 -7.48
C ASP A 78 -0.74 27.50 -7.90
N ILE A 79 -0.82 27.20 -9.20
CA ILE A 79 -1.53 26.02 -9.73
C ILE A 79 -0.94 24.73 -9.18
N VAL A 80 0.40 24.64 -9.07
CA VAL A 80 1.06 23.46 -8.51
C VAL A 80 0.59 23.20 -7.09
N ASN A 81 0.51 24.25 -6.26
CA ASN A 81 0.02 24.14 -4.89
C ASN A 81 -1.47 23.75 -4.83
N GLN A 82 -2.28 24.32 -5.73
CA GLN A 82 -3.71 24.02 -5.81
C GLN A 82 -3.96 22.58 -6.26
N LEU A 83 -3.29 22.12 -7.30
CA LEU A 83 -3.39 20.74 -7.79
C LEU A 83 -2.87 19.77 -6.72
N SER A 84 -1.69 20.01 -6.14
CA SER A 84 -1.08 19.18 -5.09
C SER A 84 -2.07 18.91 -3.96
N LYS A 85 -2.73 19.97 -3.46
CA LYS A 85 -3.76 19.85 -2.43
C LYS A 85 -5.05 19.20 -2.93
N SER A 86 -5.45 19.50 -4.17
CA SER A 86 -6.72 19.05 -4.74
C SER A 86 -6.75 17.54 -4.97
N ILE A 87 -5.68 17.02 -5.56
CA ILE A 87 -5.56 15.62 -5.94
C ILE A 87 -4.72 14.82 -4.93
N ASN A 88 -4.12 15.47 -3.93
CA ASN A 88 -3.31 14.84 -2.89
C ASN A 88 -2.06 14.11 -3.44
N LEU A 89 -1.27 14.85 -4.22
CA LEU A 89 0.04 14.41 -4.72
C LEU A 89 1.15 15.38 -4.28
N PRO A 90 2.39 14.90 -4.05
CA PRO A 90 3.53 15.76 -3.77
C PRO A 90 3.73 16.84 -4.84
N ARG A 91 4.17 18.03 -4.42
CA ARG A 91 4.43 19.14 -5.36
C ARG A 91 5.48 18.78 -6.41
N ASP A 92 6.53 18.07 -5.99
CA ASP A 92 7.64 17.69 -6.87
C ASP A 92 7.17 16.74 -7.98
N GLU A 93 6.24 15.83 -7.66
CA GLU A 93 5.61 14.97 -8.68
C GLU A 93 4.83 15.79 -9.72
N ILE A 94 4.05 16.78 -9.29
CA ILE A 94 3.28 17.64 -10.20
C ILE A 94 4.19 18.49 -11.09
N ILE A 95 5.32 18.97 -10.56
CA ILE A 95 6.31 19.73 -11.32
C ILE A 95 6.96 18.85 -12.40
N GLN A 96 7.18 17.57 -12.10
CA GLN A 96 7.80 16.60 -13.00
C GLN A 96 6.81 15.95 -13.99
N MET A 97 5.51 16.22 -13.87
CA MET A 97 4.48 15.69 -14.77
C MET A 97 4.66 16.20 -16.20
N SER A 98 4.45 15.30 -17.17
CA SER A 98 4.35 15.69 -18.58
C SER A 98 3.13 16.61 -18.81
N PRO A 99 3.13 17.43 -19.88
CA PRO A 99 1.96 18.25 -20.23
C PRO A 99 0.64 17.47 -20.30
N PHE A 100 0.68 16.23 -20.80
CA PHE A 100 -0.47 15.35 -20.85
C PHE A 100 -0.91 14.86 -19.46
N SER A 101 0.06 14.46 -18.63
CA SER A 101 -0.15 14.04 -17.24
C SER A 101 -0.78 15.16 -16.40
N LEU A 102 -0.27 16.38 -16.56
CA LEU A 102 -0.77 17.56 -15.88
C LEU A 102 -2.23 17.85 -16.26
N ARG A 103 -2.59 17.66 -17.54
CA ARG A 103 -3.98 17.81 -17.99
C ARG A 103 -4.89 16.77 -17.37
N SER A 104 -4.47 15.50 -17.32
CA SER A 104 -5.20 14.46 -16.60
C SER A 104 -5.41 14.82 -15.12
N ALA A 105 -4.38 15.34 -14.46
CA ALA A 105 -4.46 15.82 -13.08
C ALA A 105 -5.44 16.99 -12.91
N ILE A 106 -5.51 17.93 -13.86
CA ILE A 106 -6.48 19.03 -13.84
C ILE A 106 -7.91 18.51 -14.02
N VAL A 107 -8.15 17.58 -14.95
CA VAL A 107 -9.48 16.98 -15.13
C VAL A 107 -9.88 16.22 -13.86
N ALA A 108 -8.98 15.44 -13.27
CA ALA A 108 -9.23 14.71 -12.03
C ALA A 108 -9.58 15.65 -10.87
N SER A 109 -8.79 16.71 -10.69
CA SER A 109 -9.07 17.79 -9.74
C SER A 109 -10.47 18.39 -9.94
N ASN A 110 -10.84 18.63 -11.20
CA ASN A 110 -12.14 19.19 -11.54
C ASN A 110 -13.29 18.23 -11.25
N GLN A 111 -13.11 16.92 -11.45
CA GLN A 111 -14.14 15.91 -11.14
C GLN A 111 -14.20 15.52 -9.65
N GLY A 112 -13.37 16.16 -8.81
CA GLY A 112 -13.29 15.87 -7.39
C GLY A 112 -12.62 14.54 -7.04
N VAL A 113 -11.76 14.03 -7.93
CA VAL A 113 -10.95 12.83 -7.69
C VAL A 113 -9.72 13.20 -6.86
N SER A 114 -9.57 12.57 -5.71
CA SER A 114 -8.36 12.61 -4.88
C SER A 114 -7.56 11.31 -5.02
N PHE A 115 -6.27 11.33 -4.72
CA PHE A 115 -5.39 10.15 -4.74
C PHE A 115 -4.87 9.87 -3.34
N TYR A 116 -4.79 8.59 -3.00
CA TYR A 116 -4.22 8.15 -1.72
C TYR A 116 -3.27 7.01 -2.03
N HIS A 117 -2.07 7.06 -1.45
CA HIS A 117 -1.15 5.93 -1.46
C HIS A 117 -1.85 4.72 -0.84
N GLN A 118 -1.73 3.53 -1.42
CA GLN A 118 -2.46 2.33 -0.98
C GLN A 118 -2.22 2.02 0.51
N GLU A 119 -1.02 2.29 1.01
CA GLU A 119 -0.66 2.11 2.43
C GLU A 119 -1.11 3.26 3.34
N THR A 120 -1.53 4.39 2.77
CA THR A 120 -2.21 5.46 3.55
C THR A 120 -3.69 5.16 3.77
N ARG A 121 -4.19 4.06 3.20
CA ARG A 121 -5.53 3.54 3.44
C ARG A 121 -5.44 2.43 4.48
N ARG A 122 -6.17 2.58 5.58
CA ARG A 122 -6.61 1.52 6.46
C ARG A 122 -7.38 0.46 5.69
N HIS A 123 -6.74 -0.69 5.58
CA HIS A 123 -7.34 -1.92 5.09
C HIS A 123 -8.02 -2.57 6.28
N ILE A 124 -9.34 -2.72 6.21
CA ILE A 124 -10.07 -3.40 7.27
C ILE A 124 -9.89 -4.87 7.02
N THR A 125 -9.09 -5.50 7.85
CA THR A 125 -8.88 -6.94 7.79
C THR A 125 -10.06 -7.65 8.45
N PRO A 126 -10.33 -8.91 8.09
CA PRO A 126 -11.32 -9.72 8.79
C PRO A 126 -11.03 -9.85 10.29
N ARG A 127 -9.77 -9.61 10.71
CA ARG A 127 -9.33 -9.57 12.11
C ARG A 127 -9.89 -8.42 12.91
N ASP A 128 -9.91 -7.21 12.33
CA ASP A 128 -10.50 -6.03 12.98
C ASP A 128 -11.98 -6.28 13.33
N ASP A 129 -12.73 -6.91 12.43
CA ASP A 129 -14.14 -7.21 12.65
C ASP A 129 -14.37 -8.49 13.48
N TYR A 130 -13.55 -9.53 13.32
CA TYR A 130 -13.62 -10.74 14.16
C TYR A 130 -13.33 -10.43 15.63
N GLU A 131 -12.26 -9.69 15.94
CA GLU A 131 -11.95 -9.33 17.32
C GLU A 131 -13.03 -8.45 17.96
N ARG A 132 -13.56 -7.50 17.20
CA ARG A 132 -14.68 -6.66 17.63
C ARG A 132 -15.90 -7.53 17.94
N GLN A 133 -16.22 -8.47 17.06
CA GLN A 133 -17.38 -9.33 17.22
C GLN A 133 -17.20 -10.32 18.39
N LYS A 134 -16.02 -10.91 18.53
CA LYS A 134 -15.62 -11.72 19.70
C LYS A 134 -15.80 -10.95 21.01
N ARG A 135 -15.44 -9.65 21.06
CA ARG A 135 -15.66 -8.77 22.22
C ARG A 135 -17.15 -8.51 22.48
N ILE A 136 -17.96 -8.27 21.43
CA ILE A 136 -19.42 -8.07 21.56
C ILE A 136 -20.10 -9.33 22.08
N ASP A 137 -19.78 -10.49 21.51
CA ASP A 137 -20.37 -11.78 21.91
C ASP A 137 -19.95 -12.17 23.33
N LEU A 138 -18.72 -11.84 23.75
CA LEU A 138 -18.27 -12.02 25.12
C LEU A 138 -19.06 -11.14 26.09
N ILE A 139 -19.32 -9.88 25.74
CA ILE A 139 -20.16 -8.96 26.54
C ILE A 139 -21.62 -9.45 26.59
N GLU A 140 -22.20 -9.88 25.47
CA GLU A 140 -23.57 -10.43 25.43
C GLU A 140 -23.68 -11.72 26.25
N LYS A 141 -22.69 -12.61 26.18
CA LYS A 141 -22.62 -13.83 26.99
C LYS A 141 -22.51 -13.51 28.48
N ILE A 142 -21.67 -12.54 28.87
CA ILE A 142 -21.54 -12.08 30.26
C ILE A 142 -22.88 -11.48 30.74
N ASN A 143 -23.48 -10.57 29.98
CA ASN A 143 -24.75 -9.93 30.33
C ASN A 143 -25.89 -10.96 30.44
N LYS A 144 -25.95 -11.94 29.54
CA LYS A 144 -26.96 -13.01 29.58
C LYS A 144 -26.75 -13.92 30.79
N GLN A 145 -25.52 -14.25 31.14
CA GLN A 145 -25.19 -15.02 32.35
C GLN A 145 -25.52 -14.25 33.62
N GLU A 146 -25.23 -12.95 33.67
CA GLU A 146 -25.59 -12.08 34.79
C GLU A 146 -27.12 -11.99 34.95
N LEU A 147 -27.85 -11.79 33.85
CA LEU A 147 -29.31 -11.73 33.85
C LEU A 147 -29.96 -13.07 34.24
N GLU A 148 -29.42 -14.20 33.76
CA GLU A 148 -29.86 -15.54 34.19
C GLU A 148 -29.55 -15.80 35.68
N ASN A 149 -28.42 -15.31 36.18
CA ASN A 149 -28.05 -15.40 37.59
C ASN A 149 -28.96 -14.53 38.47
N GLU A 150 -29.36 -13.35 37.98
CA GLU A 150 -30.34 -12.47 38.65
C GLU A 150 -31.75 -13.07 38.64
N LEU A 151 -32.20 -13.61 37.51
CA LEU A 151 -33.49 -14.32 37.41
C LEU A 151 -33.53 -15.56 38.32
N LYS A 152 -32.44 -16.32 38.41
CA LYS A 152 -32.32 -17.45 39.35
C LYS A 152 -32.31 -16.99 40.81
N LYS A 153 -31.69 -15.85 41.13
CA LYS A 153 -31.75 -15.24 42.47
C LYS A 153 -33.18 -14.79 42.82
N GLN A 154 -33.91 -14.18 41.87
CA GLN A 154 -35.32 -13.78 42.08
C GLN A 154 -36.26 -14.99 42.23
N GLN A 155 -36.07 -16.06 41.44
CA GLN A 155 -36.84 -17.30 41.59
C GLN A 155 -36.53 -18.07 42.90
N GLN A 156 -35.32 -17.93 43.46
CA GLN A 156 -34.97 -18.49 44.77
C GLN A 156 -35.45 -17.62 45.93
N GLN A 157 -35.60 -16.30 45.75
CA GLN A 157 -36.23 -15.42 46.74
C GLN A 157 -37.74 -15.67 46.85
N ASN A 158 -38.42 -16.00 45.75
CA ASN A 158 -39.84 -16.39 45.77
C ASN A 158 -40.11 -17.82 46.31
N LYS A 159 -39.08 -18.57 46.71
CA LYS A 159 -39.17 -19.92 47.31
C LYS A 159 -38.57 -19.99 48.72
N LYS A 160 -38.54 -18.89 49.46
CA LYS A 160 -38.16 -18.88 50.89
C LYS A 160 -39.39 -18.70 51.79
N ASP A 161 -40.10 -19.80 51.99
CA ASP A 161 -40.83 -20.13 53.22
C ASP A 161 -40.67 -21.64 53.49
N SER A 162 -39.51 -22.03 54.03
CA SER A 162 -39.31 -23.13 54.98
C SER A 162 -37.83 -23.56 55.08
N ASN A 163 -37.28 -23.33 56.27
CA ASN A 163 -36.18 -23.99 56.99
C ASN A 163 -34.76 -24.14 56.39
N ASN A 164 -33.82 -23.60 57.17
CA ASN A 164 -32.37 -23.77 57.21
C ASN A 164 -31.87 -25.22 57.02
N VAL A 165 -30.84 -25.42 56.20
CA VAL A 165 -29.41 -25.59 56.59
C VAL A 165 -28.62 -26.02 55.33
N ASP A 166 -27.38 -25.54 55.28
CA ASP A 166 -26.24 -25.98 54.46
C ASP A 166 -25.89 -25.33 53.11
N SER A 167 -24.59 -25.09 53.07
CA SER A 167 -23.80 -24.15 52.32
C SER A 167 -23.40 -24.62 50.92
N ASN A 168 -23.08 -23.63 50.08
CA ASN A 168 -22.16 -23.72 48.94
C ASN A 168 -22.47 -24.76 47.86
N LYS A 169 -23.42 -24.42 46.98
CA LYS A 169 -23.32 -24.81 45.57
C LYS A 169 -23.38 -23.55 44.70
N LYS A 170 -22.19 -22.98 44.44
CA LYS A 170 -21.96 -22.23 43.19
C LYS A 170 -22.37 -23.18 42.07
N LYS A 171 -23.50 -22.91 41.40
CA LYS A 171 -23.82 -23.58 40.14
C LYS A 171 -22.90 -22.99 39.08
N SER A 172 -21.68 -23.51 39.03
CA SER A 172 -20.83 -23.42 37.86
C SER A 172 -21.58 -24.01 36.66
N ILE A 173 -21.28 -23.50 35.48
CA ILE A 173 -21.62 -24.17 34.23
C ILE A 173 -21.06 -25.61 34.35
N SER A 174 -21.71 -26.63 33.78
CA SER A 174 -21.12 -27.97 33.86
C SER A 174 -19.74 -27.92 33.21
N LEU A 175 -18.74 -28.53 33.87
CA LEU A 175 -17.36 -28.59 33.38
C LEU A 175 -17.31 -29.03 31.91
N GLU A 176 -18.22 -29.92 31.53
CA GLU A 176 -18.43 -30.43 30.18
C GLU A 176 -18.87 -29.35 29.18
N ARG A 177 -19.77 -28.43 29.57
CA ARG A 177 -20.19 -27.31 28.72
C ARG A 177 -19.15 -26.19 28.67
N GLU A 178 -18.39 -25.98 29.74
CA GLU A 178 -17.21 -25.09 29.70
C GLU A 178 -16.13 -25.63 28.76
N LEU A 179 -15.83 -26.94 28.84
CA LEU A 179 -14.87 -27.61 27.97
C LEU A 179 -15.32 -27.57 26.50
N GLN A 180 -16.62 -27.76 26.24
CA GLN A 180 -17.17 -27.69 24.89
C GLN A 180 -17.05 -26.27 24.30
N ILE A 181 -17.37 -25.23 25.07
CA ILE A 181 -17.20 -23.83 24.64
C ILE A 181 -15.72 -23.53 24.36
N GLN A 182 -14.79 -24.03 25.17
CA GLN A 182 -13.35 -23.86 24.94
C GLN A 182 -12.87 -24.57 23.66
N MET A 183 -13.37 -25.77 23.39
CA MET A 183 -13.04 -26.49 22.15
C MET A 183 -13.60 -25.80 20.91
N GLU A 184 -14.86 -25.35 20.95
CA GLU A 184 -15.48 -24.58 19.86
C GLU A 184 -14.69 -23.29 19.60
N GLN A 185 -14.32 -22.54 20.64
CA GLN A 185 -13.48 -21.34 20.51
C GLN A 185 -12.10 -21.62 19.93
N LYS A 186 -11.48 -22.75 20.31
CA LYS A 186 -10.17 -23.14 19.79
C LYS A 186 -10.25 -23.52 18.30
N GLN A 187 -11.30 -24.22 17.89
CA GLN A 187 -11.53 -24.58 16.48
C GLN A 187 -11.84 -23.35 15.63
N GLU A 188 -12.68 -22.44 16.14
CA GLU A 188 -12.96 -21.16 15.49
C GLU A 188 -11.70 -20.31 15.33
N GLN A 189 -10.87 -20.23 16.37
CA GLN A 189 -9.59 -19.52 16.32
C GLN A 189 -8.63 -20.15 15.32
N GLN A 190 -8.51 -21.49 15.28
CA GLN A 190 -7.65 -22.18 14.31
C GLN A 190 -8.10 -21.96 12.87
N HIS A 191 -9.40 -22.06 12.60
CA HIS A 191 -9.97 -21.77 11.28
C HIS A 191 -9.74 -20.29 10.90
N PHE A 192 -9.95 -19.38 11.86
CA PHE A 192 -9.70 -17.96 11.65
C PHE A 192 -8.22 -17.68 11.34
N ASP A 193 -7.29 -18.25 12.09
CA ASP A 193 -5.84 -18.07 11.87
C ASP A 193 -5.42 -18.59 10.48
N GLN A 194 -5.91 -19.75 10.05
CA GLN A 194 -5.69 -20.29 8.70
C GLN A 194 -6.21 -19.38 7.59
N VAL A 195 -7.42 -18.84 7.73
CA VAL A 195 -8.01 -17.93 6.74
C VAL A 195 -7.32 -16.56 6.75
N MET A 196 -6.72 -16.16 7.87
CA MET A 196 -6.01 -14.90 8.01
C MET A 196 -4.59 -14.91 7.45
N GLU A 197 -3.96 -16.06 7.28
CA GLU A 197 -2.71 -16.20 6.52
C GLU A 197 -2.88 -15.69 5.07
N GLU A 198 -4.10 -15.80 4.55
CA GLU A 198 -4.52 -15.33 3.22
C GLU A 198 -4.99 -13.85 3.22
N ALA A 199 -4.91 -13.13 4.33
CA ALA A 199 -5.38 -11.75 4.40
C ALA A 199 -4.29 -10.71 4.07
N THR A 200 -4.73 -9.46 3.85
CA THR A 200 -3.82 -8.31 3.74
C THR A 200 -3.01 -8.17 5.03
N GLN A 201 -1.68 -8.27 4.91
CA GLN A 201 -0.76 -8.20 6.04
C GLN A 201 0.53 -7.47 5.65
N TRP A 202 1.18 -6.86 6.63
CA TRP A 202 2.52 -6.31 6.41
C TRP A 202 3.53 -7.45 6.38
N SER A 203 4.27 -7.52 5.29
CA SER A 203 5.40 -8.42 5.13
C SER A 203 6.55 -7.64 4.52
N LEU A 204 7.70 -7.63 5.19
CA LEU A 204 8.94 -7.11 4.63
C LEU A 204 8.84 -5.63 4.21
N GLY A 205 8.08 -4.84 4.98
CA GLY A 205 7.91 -3.41 4.72
C GLY A 205 7.04 -3.09 3.51
N ARG A 206 6.35 -4.10 2.97
CA ARG A 206 5.28 -3.96 1.99
C ARG A 206 3.99 -4.43 2.62
N LEU A 207 2.92 -3.70 2.36
CA LEU A 207 1.61 -4.24 2.62
C LEU A 207 1.32 -5.30 1.55
N SER A 208 1.50 -6.57 1.91
CA SER A 208 1.13 -7.68 1.05
C SER A 208 -0.38 -7.74 0.96
N ILE A 209 -0.87 -7.62 -0.26
CA ILE A 209 -2.25 -7.79 -0.61
C ILE A 209 -2.30 -8.93 -1.62
N GLN A 210 -3.09 -9.97 -1.33
CA GLN A 210 -3.27 -11.08 -2.26
C GLN A 210 -3.69 -10.59 -3.65
N GLU A 211 -3.16 -11.19 -4.71
CA GLU A 211 -3.49 -10.84 -6.09
C GLU A 211 -5.00 -10.89 -6.38
N SER A 212 -5.73 -11.84 -5.77
CA SER A 212 -7.19 -11.98 -5.88
C SER A 212 -7.98 -10.85 -5.22
N ILE A 213 -7.37 -10.15 -4.27
CA ILE A 213 -7.99 -9.12 -3.42
C ILE A 213 -7.43 -7.73 -3.77
N ASN A 214 -6.30 -7.65 -4.45
CA ASN A 214 -5.70 -6.41 -4.92
C ASN A 214 -6.65 -5.55 -5.78
N TYR A 215 -7.41 -6.20 -6.66
CA TYR A 215 -8.47 -5.57 -7.46
C TYR A 215 -9.67 -5.07 -6.61
N LEU A 216 -9.76 -5.47 -5.34
CA LEU A 216 -10.85 -5.13 -4.43
C LEU A 216 -10.69 -3.78 -3.76
N PHE A 217 -9.45 -3.34 -3.49
CA PHE A 217 -9.20 -2.27 -2.55
C PHE A 217 -9.25 -0.85 -3.12
N ASP A 218 -9.07 -0.69 -4.44
CA ASP A 218 -8.55 0.60 -4.89
C ASP A 218 -9.47 1.56 -5.62
N ASP A 219 -10.63 1.18 -6.16
CA ASP A 219 -11.70 2.13 -6.54
C ASP A 219 -13.01 1.46 -6.94
N LEU A 220 -14.04 2.30 -7.05
CA LEU A 220 -15.28 2.10 -7.80
C LEU A 220 -15.03 1.47 -9.17
N TYR A 221 -14.98 0.15 -9.21
CA TYR A 221 -14.78 -0.67 -10.41
C TYR A 221 -13.41 -0.49 -11.09
N ALA A 222 -12.32 -0.49 -10.31
CA ALA A 222 -10.98 -0.58 -10.89
C ALA A 222 -10.76 -1.97 -11.53
N SER A 223 -10.74 -2.01 -12.85
CA SER A 223 -10.19 -3.12 -13.64
C SER A 223 -8.67 -3.08 -13.67
N TYR A 224 -8.06 -3.05 -12.49
CA TYR A 224 -6.66 -2.70 -12.27
C TYR A 224 -5.83 -3.93 -11.88
N ASN A 225 -4.85 -4.32 -12.71
CA ASN A 225 -3.86 -5.32 -12.34
C ASN A 225 -2.81 -4.69 -11.38
N PRO A 226 -2.80 -5.05 -10.09
CA PRO A 226 -1.80 -4.60 -9.10
C PRO A 226 -0.36 -5.01 -9.41
N ASN A 227 -0.18 -6.04 -10.23
CA ASN A 227 1.12 -6.62 -10.55
C ASN A 227 1.82 -5.82 -11.66
N GLU A 228 1.12 -4.89 -12.32
CA GLU A 228 1.81 -3.87 -13.10
C GLU A 228 2.58 -2.98 -12.11
N PRO A 229 3.93 -2.94 -12.19
CA PRO A 229 4.73 -2.14 -11.28
C PRO A 229 4.20 -0.71 -11.30
N ILE A 230 3.88 -0.22 -10.09
CA ILE A 230 3.21 1.04 -9.73
C ILE A 230 4.04 2.26 -10.18
N SER A 231 4.36 2.33 -11.46
CA SER A 231 5.39 3.23 -12.02
C SER A 231 4.80 4.50 -12.62
N SER A 232 3.47 4.61 -12.82
CA SER A 232 2.89 5.90 -13.23
C SER A 232 1.63 6.29 -12.45
N VAL A 233 1.75 7.38 -11.69
CA VAL A 233 0.63 8.16 -11.12
C VAL A 233 -0.43 8.46 -12.19
N ASN A 234 0.00 8.67 -13.43
CA ASN A 234 -0.85 8.95 -14.59
C ASN A 234 -1.85 7.85 -14.90
N HIS A 235 -1.42 6.59 -14.85
CA HIS A 235 -2.29 5.47 -15.10
C HIS A 235 -3.46 5.43 -14.10
N GLN A 236 -3.18 5.66 -12.81
CA GLN A 236 -4.19 5.72 -11.75
C GLN A 236 -5.14 6.92 -11.94
N ILE A 237 -4.60 8.08 -12.30
CA ILE A 237 -5.40 9.26 -12.63
C ILE A 237 -6.40 8.93 -13.73
N ILE A 238 -5.93 8.30 -14.82
CA ILE A 238 -6.74 8.05 -16.00
C ILE A 238 -7.79 6.97 -15.74
N GLN A 239 -7.46 5.90 -15.01
CA GLN A 239 -8.43 4.89 -14.59
C GLN A 239 -9.59 5.49 -13.79
N ARG A 240 -9.32 6.39 -12.83
CA ARG A 240 -10.38 7.06 -12.05
C ARG A 240 -11.25 7.98 -12.90
N LEU A 241 -10.65 8.62 -13.91
CA LEU A 241 -11.38 9.44 -14.88
C LEU A 241 -12.28 8.60 -15.78
N SER A 242 -11.88 7.37 -16.12
CA SER A 242 -12.65 6.46 -16.98
C SER A 242 -14.00 6.06 -16.38
N LYS A 243 -14.24 6.23 -15.07
CA LYS A 243 -15.44 5.72 -14.38
C LYS A 243 -15.67 4.25 -14.74
N PHE A 244 -16.92 3.78 -14.75
CA PHE A 244 -17.19 2.39 -15.06
C PHE A 244 -18.56 2.15 -15.68
N TYR A 245 -18.66 0.99 -16.33
CA TYR A 245 -19.90 0.41 -16.83
C TYR A 245 -20.47 -0.58 -15.80
N TYR A 246 -21.74 -0.42 -15.47
CA TYR A 246 -22.49 -1.36 -14.64
C TYR A 246 -23.97 -1.36 -15.01
N ASN A 247 -24.52 -2.55 -15.17
CA ASN A 247 -25.94 -2.79 -15.32
C ASN A 247 -26.30 -3.98 -14.42
N GLU A 248 -27.40 -3.87 -13.67
CA GLU A 248 -27.87 -4.89 -12.73
C GLU A 248 -28.10 -6.24 -13.43
N ASN A 249 -28.50 -6.20 -14.70
CA ASN A 249 -28.73 -7.39 -15.52
C ASN A 249 -27.53 -7.75 -16.41
N ALA A 250 -26.36 -7.13 -16.21
CA ALA A 250 -25.18 -7.39 -17.03
C ALA A 250 -24.72 -8.84 -16.89
N GLY A 251 -24.62 -9.55 -18.01
CA GLY A 251 -23.91 -10.83 -18.05
C GLY A 251 -22.40 -10.64 -17.87
N LYS A 252 -21.67 -11.72 -17.54
CA LYS A 252 -20.19 -11.70 -17.47
C LYS A 252 -19.54 -11.12 -18.74
N TRP A 253 -20.15 -11.36 -19.91
CA TRP A 253 -19.69 -10.81 -21.18
C TRP A 253 -19.86 -9.29 -21.29
N GLU A 254 -20.95 -8.72 -20.77
CA GLU A 254 -21.15 -7.27 -20.78
C GLU A 254 -20.22 -6.59 -19.79
N MET A 255 -19.97 -7.23 -18.64
CA MET A 255 -18.94 -6.80 -17.70
C MET A 255 -17.54 -6.84 -18.33
N PHE A 256 -17.24 -7.85 -19.14
CA PHE A 256 -16.00 -7.92 -19.92
C PHE A 256 -15.84 -6.73 -20.85
N LYS A 257 -16.86 -6.43 -21.64
CA LYS A 257 -16.84 -5.28 -22.56
C LYS A 257 -16.63 -3.96 -21.85
N GLY A 258 -17.42 -3.71 -20.80
CA GLY A 258 -17.29 -2.48 -20.01
C GLY A 258 -15.89 -2.33 -19.43
N THR A 259 -15.35 -3.44 -18.92
CA THR A 259 -14.00 -3.47 -18.37
C THR A 259 -12.93 -3.23 -19.45
N LYS A 260 -13.06 -3.84 -20.63
CA LYS A 260 -12.16 -3.66 -21.76
C LYS A 260 -12.13 -2.20 -22.23
N ILE A 261 -13.31 -1.58 -22.38
CA ILE A 261 -13.45 -0.17 -22.75
C ILE A 261 -12.77 0.74 -21.72
N SER A 262 -12.91 0.45 -20.43
CA SER A 262 -12.23 1.20 -19.36
C SER A 262 -10.71 1.11 -19.49
N GLN A 263 -10.18 -0.08 -19.75
CA GLN A 263 -8.74 -0.33 -19.87
C GLN A 263 -8.12 0.33 -21.12
N SER A 264 -8.89 0.50 -22.21
CA SER A 264 -8.40 1.12 -23.46
C SER A 264 -7.78 2.50 -23.24
N LEU A 265 -8.35 3.33 -22.37
CA LEU A 265 -7.81 4.67 -22.09
C LEU A 265 -6.51 4.62 -21.28
N ALA A 266 -6.38 3.65 -20.38
CA ALA A 266 -5.19 3.49 -19.55
C ALA A 266 -4.02 2.88 -20.34
N LEU A 267 -4.28 1.93 -21.24
CA LEU A 267 -3.31 1.45 -22.22
C LEU A 267 -2.82 2.59 -23.12
N LEU A 268 -3.73 3.47 -23.53
CA LEU A 268 -3.35 4.67 -24.27
C LEU A 268 -2.46 5.62 -23.44
N SER A 269 -2.73 5.82 -22.15
CA SER A 269 -1.84 6.60 -21.29
C SER A 269 -0.42 6.06 -21.29
N ASN A 270 -0.30 4.75 -21.08
CA ASN A 270 0.99 4.08 -20.99
C ASN A 270 1.75 4.15 -22.32
N ASN A 271 1.03 4.02 -23.46
CA ASN A 271 1.64 3.95 -24.78
C ASN A 271 1.83 5.29 -25.49
N ILE A 272 1.00 6.30 -25.21
CA ILE A 272 1.08 7.64 -25.82
C ILE A 272 1.77 8.60 -24.88
N LEU A 273 1.19 8.81 -23.70
CA LEU A 273 1.50 9.99 -22.90
C LEU A 273 2.88 9.87 -22.24
N ASN A 274 3.25 8.65 -21.83
CA ASN A 274 4.56 8.37 -21.27
C ASN A 274 5.64 8.35 -22.36
N ASN A 275 5.38 7.73 -23.52
CA ASN A 275 6.36 7.66 -24.61
C ASN A 275 6.62 9.03 -25.26
N LEU A 276 5.59 9.84 -25.49
CA LEU A 276 5.77 11.21 -26.00
C LEU A 276 6.61 12.07 -25.05
N TYR A 277 6.45 11.90 -23.74
CA TYR A 277 7.22 12.62 -22.74
C TYR A 277 8.70 12.20 -22.69
N THR A 278 8.96 10.89 -22.73
CA THR A 278 10.33 10.34 -22.76
C THR A 278 11.09 10.81 -24.01
N ILE A 279 10.41 10.88 -25.16
CA ILE A 279 10.98 11.34 -26.42
C ILE A 279 11.29 12.84 -26.40
N GLU A 280 10.44 13.66 -25.79
CA GLU A 280 10.69 15.11 -25.69
C GLU A 280 11.88 15.46 -24.79
N ASN A 281 12.08 14.71 -23.70
CA ASN A 281 13.17 14.96 -22.74
C ASN A 281 14.51 14.34 -23.16
N ASN A 282 14.49 13.25 -23.95
CA ASN A 282 15.70 12.68 -24.51
C ASN A 282 16.11 13.44 -25.77
N GLN A 283 17.11 14.33 -25.65
CA GLN A 283 17.69 15.10 -26.76
C GLN A 283 18.24 14.26 -27.93
N HIS A 284 18.23 12.93 -27.82
CA HIS A 284 18.79 11.97 -28.78
C HIS A 284 17.77 11.16 -29.57
N ILE A 285 16.46 11.29 -29.32
CA ILE A 285 15.45 10.57 -30.11
C ILE A 285 15.02 11.42 -31.31
N ASP A 286 15.09 10.81 -32.49
CA ASP A 286 14.85 11.46 -33.77
C ASP A 286 13.39 11.96 -33.86
N ASN A 287 13.19 13.25 -34.16
CA ASN A 287 11.86 13.88 -34.29
C ASN A 287 10.96 13.15 -35.29
N ASN A 288 11.57 12.36 -36.17
CA ASN A 288 10.94 11.50 -37.16
C ASN A 288 10.06 10.37 -36.54
N GLN A 289 10.18 10.08 -35.24
CA GLN A 289 9.40 9.02 -34.57
C GLN A 289 8.16 9.52 -33.82
N LEU A 290 8.08 10.82 -33.50
CA LEU A 290 7.03 11.39 -32.65
C LEU A 290 5.65 11.39 -33.33
N SER A 291 5.59 11.83 -34.60
CA SER A 291 4.34 11.87 -35.37
C SER A 291 3.77 10.46 -35.64
N PRO A 292 4.56 9.49 -36.15
CA PRO A 292 4.09 8.11 -36.28
C PRO A 292 3.58 7.54 -34.96
N LEU A 293 4.25 7.82 -33.84
CA LEU A 293 3.84 7.32 -32.53
C LEU A 293 2.46 7.86 -32.11
N LEU A 294 2.21 9.17 -32.26
CA LEU A 294 0.90 9.74 -31.93
C LEU A 294 -0.20 9.19 -32.85
N LYS A 295 0.02 9.14 -34.17
CA LYS A 295 -0.96 8.61 -35.15
C LYS A 295 -1.30 7.15 -34.89
N ASN A 296 -0.27 6.32 -34.72
CA ASN A 296 -0.44 4.88 -34.50
C ASN A 296 -1.22 4.62 -33.22
N SER A 297 -0.97 5.41 -32.20
CA SER A 297 -1.61 5.18 -30.91
C SER A 297 -3.06 5.70 -30.85
N ILE A 298 -3.38 6.80 -31.54
CA ILE A 298 -4.77 7.22 -31.78
C ILE A 298 -5.52 6.09 -32.50
N THR A 299 -4.92 5.56 -33.57
CA THR A 299 -5.50 4.47 -34.37
C THR A 299 -5.68 3.20 -33.53
N PHE A 300 -4.69 2.85 -32.71
CA PHE A 300 -4.76 1.71 -31.79
C PHE A 300 -5.92 1.84 -30.81
N PHE A 301 -6.10 3.00 -30.18
CA PHE A 301 -7.20 3.22 -29.23
C PHE A 301 -8.58 3.15 -29.89
N GLU A 302 -8.73 3.72 -31.07
CA GLU A 302 -9.97 3.59 -31.84
C GLU A 302 -10.24 2.14 -32.24
N ASN A 303 -9.21 1.40 -32.64
CA ASN A 303 -9.34 -0.03 -32.97
C ASN A 303 -9.77 -0.84 -31.75
N GLU A 304 -9.11 -0.67 -30.59
CA GLU A 304 -9.45 -1.37 -29.35
C GLU A 304 -10.89 -1.09 -28.90
N LEU A 305 -11.36 0.16 -29.03
CA LEU A 305 -12.76 0.51 -28.70
C LEU A 305 -13.77 -0.08 -29.69
N ASN A 306 -13.37 -0.28 -30.95
CA ASN A 306 -14.24 -0.79 -32.02
C ASN A 306 -14.12 -2.30 -32.26
N LEU A 307 -13.34 -3.02 -31.45
CA LEU A 307 -13.17 -4.47 -31.60
C LEU A 307 -14.52 -5.19 -31.48
N SER A 308 -14.81 -6.04 -32.47
CA SER A 308 -16.01 -6.87 -32.44
C SER A 308 -15.86 -8.05 -31.48
N ASN A 309 -16.97 -8.65 -31.06
CA ASN A 309 -16.95 -9.87 -30.25
C ASN A 309 -16.13 -11.00 -30.90
N MET A 310 -16.27 -11.15 -32.22
CA MET A 310 -15.57 -12.19 -32.97
C MET A 310 -14.06 -11.97 -32.96
N ASP A 311 -13.62 -10.71 -32.99
CA ASP A 311 -12.21 -10.35 -32.95
C ASP A 311 -11.62 -10.64 -31.56
N ILE A 312 -12.32 -10.26 -30.49
CA ILE A 312 -11.91 -10.61 -29.12
C ILE A 312 -11.78 -12.14 -28.96
N ILE A 313 -12.74 -12.91 -29.47
CA ILE A 313 -12.71 -14.39 -29.39
C ILE A 313 -11.53 -14.96 -30.18
N LYS A 314 -11.24 -14.41 -31.37
CA LYS A 314 -10.06 -14.82 -32.15
C LYS A 314 -8.77 -14.58 -31.35
N LEU A 315 -8.61 -13.39 -30.76
CA LEU A 315 -7.44 -13.06 -29.92
C LEU A 315 -7.28 -14.01 -28.74
N LEU A 316 -8.38 -14.31 -28.02
CA LEU A 316 -8.37 -15.24 -26.89
C LEU A 316 -7.98 -16.66 -27.30
N ASN A 317 -8.29 -17.07 -28.53
CA ASN A 317 -7.92 -18.37 -29.09
C ASN A 317 -6.53 -18.36 -29.76
N GLY A 318 -5.74 -17.29 -29.60
CA GLY A 318 -4.43 -17.16 -30.21
C GLY A 318 -4.46 -17.00 -31.74
N GLN A 319 -5.59 -16.64 -32.33
CA GLN A 319 -5.72 -16.41 -33.76
C GLN A 319 -5.34 -14.96 -34.09
N GLU A 320 -4.45 -14.78 -35.07
CA GLU A 320 -4.08 -13.44 -35.54
C GLU A 320 -5.25 -12.75 -36.25
N ILE A 321 -5.47 -11.48 -35.90
CA ILE A 321 -6.39 -10.60 -36.63
C ILE A 321 -5.57 -9.81 -37.65
N GLN A 322 -5.88 -9.99 -38.94
CA GLN A 322 -5.21 -9.27 -40.04
C GLN A 322 -5.30 -7.72 -39.93
N GLN A 323 -6.28 -7.19 -39.20
CA GLN A 323 -6.48 -5.75 -38.98
C GLN A 323 -5.66 -5.15 -37.83
N LEU A 324 -5.17 -5.95 -36.87
CA LEU A 324 -4.37 -5.50 -35.73
C LEU A 324 -2.86 -5.61 -35.98
N GLN A 325 -2.41 -5.67 -37.24
CA GLN A 325 -1.01 -5.50 -37.61
C GLN A 325 -0.55 -4.04 -37.37
N THR A 326 -0.71 -3.53 -36.15
CA THR A 326 -0.06 -2.33 -35.68
C THR A 326 1.41 -2.67 -35.46
N THR A 327 2.25 -2.14 -36.35
CA THR A 327 3.71 -2.01 -36.31
C THR A 327 4.37 -2.27 -34.94
N ASN A 328 5.36 -3.19 -34.89
CA ASN A 328 6.52 -3.44 -33.98
C ASN A 328 6.65 -2.82 -32.56
N LEU A 329 5.77 -1.94 -32.09
CA LEU A 329 5.91 -1.14 -30.86
C LEU A 329 4.92 -1.55 -29.77
N ILE A 330 3.83 -2.25 -30.11
CA ILE A 330 2.87 -2.81 -29.16
C ILE A 330 2.82 -4.31 -29.43
N SER A 331 3.33 -5.13 -28.51
CA SER A 331 3.34 -6.58 -28.68
C SER A 331 1.94 -7.17 -28.54
N ASN A 332 1.60 -8.14 -29.41
CA ASN A 332 0.37 -8.93 -29.26
C ASN A 332 0.25 -9.56 -27.87
N ASP A 333 1.39 -9.83 -27.22
CA ASP A 333 1.48 -10.34 -25.86
C ASP A 333 0.84 -9.39 -24.84
N ILE A 334 0.99 -8.08 -24.97
CA ILE A 334 0.36 -7.09 -24.07
C ILE A 334 -1.17 -7.14 -24.20
N ILE A 335 -1.69 -7.28 -25.43
CA ILE A 335 -3.13 -7.35 -25.68
C ILE A 335 -3.71 -8.66 -25.13
N GLN A 336 -3.01 -9.78 -25.34
CA GLN A 336 -3.40 -11.07 -24.80
C GLN A 336 -3.37 -11.08 -23.27
N GLN A 337 -2.32 -10.55 -22.66
CA GLN A 337 -2.20 -10.44 -21.21
C GLN A 337 -3.32 -9.56 -20.63
N SER A 338 -3.58 -8.38 -21.23
CA SER A 338 -4.72 -7.52 -20.86
C SER A 338 -6.05 -8.28 -20.87
N ASN A 339 -6.33 -9.06 -21.92
CA ASN A 339 -7.58 -9.81 -21.99
C ASN A 339 -7.67 -10.92 -20.93
N ILE A 340 -6.56 -11.61 -20.62
CA ILE A 340 -6.49 -12.62 -19.56
C ILE A 340 -6.73 -11.97 -18.19
N ASP A 341 -6.10 -10.83 -17.93
CA ASP A 341 -6.26 -10.07 -16.68
C ASP A 341 -7.73 -9.64 -16.49
N ILE A 342 -8.40 -9.17 -17.54
CA ILE A 342 -9.83 -8.84 -17.50
C ILE A 342 -10.68 -10.09 -17.18
N LEU A 343 -10.37 -11.24 -17.79
CA LEU A 343 -11.11 -12.48 -17.51
C LEU A 343 -10.94 -12.92 -16.05
N ASN A 344 -9.72 -12.82 -15.52
CA ASN A 344 -9.43 -13.09 -14.11
C ASN A 344 -10.18 -12.11 -13.20
N TYR A 345 -10.18 -10.81 -13.53
CA TYR A 345 -10.96 -9.79 -12.85
C TYR A 345 -12.45 -10.18 -12.80
N ILE A 346 -13.09 -10.46 -13.94
CA ILE A 346 -14.52 -10.80 -13.93
C ILE A 346 -14.79 -12.07 -13.12
N LYS A 347 -13.94 -13.09 -13.24
CA LYS A 347 -14.05 -14.33 -12.47
C LYS A 347 -14.06 -14.06 -10.97
N GLN A 348 -13.20 -13.15 -10.50
CA GLN A 348 -13.04 -12.81 -9.08
C GLN A 348 -14.08 -11.79 -8.57
N HIS A 349 -14.61 -10.91 -9.42
CA HIS A 349 -15.46 -9.78 -8.98
C HIS A 349 -16.95 -9.89 -9.31
N THR A 350 -17.37 -10.84 -10.12
CA THR A 350 -18.81 -10.97 -10.46
C THR A 350 -19.65 -11.15 -9.20
N SER A 351 -19.23 -12.02 -8.27
CA SER A 351 -19.93 -12.25 -6.99
C SER A 351 -20.00 -10.99 -6.13
N ARG A 352 -18.91 -10.22 -6.06
CA ARG A 352 -18.86 -8.93 -5.36
C ARG A 352 -19.86 -7.94 -5.93
N LEU A 353 -19.82 -7.73 -7.24
CA LEU A 353 -20.59 -6.69 -7.90
C LEU A 353 -22.10 -6.97 -7.88
N LEU A 354 -22.48 -8.24 -7.74
CA LEU A 354 -23.86 -8.67 -7.59
C LEU A 354 -24.28 -8.83 -6.11
N SER A 355 -23.37 -8.60 -5.16
CA SER A 355 -23.69 -8.72 -3.74
C SER A 355 -24.58 -7.57 -3.24
N THR A 356 -25.39 -7.86 -2.22
CA THR A 356 -26.35 -6.90 -1.65
C THR A 356 -25.73 -5.56 -1.23
N PRO A 357 -24.55 -5.50 -0.57
CA PRO A 357 -23.93 -4.23 -0.20
C PRO A 357 -23.59 -3.35 -1.42
N PHE A 358 -23.04 -3.95 -2.49
CA PHE A 358 -22.68 -3.24 -3.71
C PHE A 358 -23.91 -2.80 -4.51
N ASN A 359 -24.92 -3.66 -4.65
CA ASN A 359 -26.18 -3.28 -5.29
C ASN A 359 -26.83 -2.08 -4.58
N ASN A 360 -26.81 -2.05 -3.24
CA ASN A 360 -27.32 -0.92 -2.47
C ASN A 360 -26.50 0.36 -2.75
N VAL A 361 -25.17 0.28 -2.79
CA VAL A 361 -24.30 1.42 -3.10
C VAL A 361 -24.53 1.93 -4.53
N PHE A 362 -24.64 1.05 -5.52
CA PHE A 362 -24.87 1.45 -6.91
C PHE A 362 -26.21 2.17 -7.11
N GLN A 363 -27.24 1.87 -6.31
CA GLN A 363 -28.50 2.64 -6.31
C GLN A 363 -28.32 4.11 -5.87
N SER A 364 -27.24 4.43 -5.14
CA SER A 364 -26.93 5.80 -4.73
C SER A 364 -26.27 6.62 -5.84
N PHE A 365 -25.70 5.96 -6.86
CA PHE A 365 -24.96 6.60 -7.93
C PHE A 365 -25.87 7.15 -9.00
N LYS A 366 -25.45 8.26 -9.59
CA LYS A 366 -26.19 8.89 -10.67
C LYS A 366 -25.74 8.33 -12.02
N VAL A 367 -26.68 7.76 -12.77
CA VAL A 367 -26.46 7.27 -14.14
C VAL A 367 -25.95 8.41 -15.03
N ASN A 368 -24.94 8.11 -15.86
CA ASN A 368 -24.19 9.03 -16.74
C ASN A 368 -23.36 10.09 -16.01
N GLN A 369 -23.33 10.10 -14.68
CA GLN A 369 -22.49 10.99 -13.88
C GLN A 369 -21.43 10.19 -13.12
N ASP A 370 -21.83 9.16 -12.39
CA ASP A 370 -20.95 8.32 -11.58
C ASP A 370 -20.62 6.99 -12.27
N TYR A 371 -21.58 6.43 -13.02
CA TYR A 371 -21.43 5.20 -13.79
C TYR A 371 -22.31 5.23 -15.05
N PHE A 372 -22.09 4.28 -15.96
CA PHE A 372 -22.87 4.11 -17.18
C PHE A 372 -23.55 2.74 -17.19
N ASN A 373 -24.83 2.70 -17.54
CA ASN A 373 -25.60 1.45 -17.68
C ASN A 373 -25.79 1.02 -19.14
N ASP A 374 -25.26 1.81 -20.07
CA ASP A 374 -25.38 1.66 -21.50
C ASP A 374 -23.96 1.66 -22.09
N ILE A 375 -23.61 0.58 -22.78
CA ILE A 375 -22.24 0.33 -23.23
C ILE A 375 -21.83 1.33 -24.32
N ASP A 376 -22.76 1.74 -25.18
CA ASP A 376 -22.49 2.66 -26.28
C ASP A 376 -22.28 4.08 -25.74
N LYS A 377 -23.08 4.48 -24.74
CA LYS A 377 -22.85 5.74 -24.02
C LYS A 377 -21.53 5.74 -23.26
N TYR A 378 -21.15 4.59 -22.70
CA TYR A 378 -19.88 4.46 -22.01
C TYR A 378 -18.70 4.58 -22.98
N GLN A 379 -18.76 3.90 -24.12
CA GLN A 379 -17.77 4.04 -25.18
C GLN A 379 -17.66 5.50 -25.66
N GLN A 380 -18.78 6.18 -25.87
CA GLN A 380 -18.77 7.60 -26.24
C GLN A 380 -18.15 8.49 -25.15
N TYR A 381 -18.43 8.20 -23.87
CA TYR A 381 -17.81 8.90 -22.76
C TYR A 381 -16.27 8.75 -22.76
N ILE A 382 -15.76 7.53 -22.99
CA ILE A 382 -14.32 7.28 -23.06
C ILE A 382 -13.68 8.00 -24.25
N LEU A 383 -14.35 8.05 -25.41
CA LEU A 383 -13.93 8.85 -26.57
C LEU A 383 -13.92 10.36 -26.25
N ASP A 384 -14.96 10.87 -25.60
CA ASP A 384 -15.06 12.29 -25.25
C ASP A 384 -14.00 12.70 -24.23
N LEU A 385 -13.70 11.82 -23.28
CA LEU A 385 -12.64 11.98 -22.28
C LEU A 385 -11.27 11.95 -22.94
N PHE A 386 -11.04 11.03 -23.86
CA PHE A 386 -9.83 11.01 -24.69
C PHE A 386 -9.61 12.34 -25.42
N ASP A 387 -10.65 12.82 -26.10
CA ASP A 387 -10.59 14.09 -26.82
C ASP A 387 -10.40 15.27 -25.88
N GLN A 388 -10.98 15.21 -24.67
CA GLN A 388 -10.76 16.20 -23.64
C GLN A 388 -9.29 16.25 -23.20
N LEU A 389 -8.66 15.10 -23.00
CA LEU A 389 -7.27 15.02 -22.55
C LEU A 389 -6.29 15.53 -23.60
N LEU A 390 -6.50 15.24 -24.89
CA LEU A 390 -5.58 15.64 -25.96
C LEU A 390 -5.90 16.98 -26.65
N PHE A 391 -7.16 17.21 -27.04
CA PHE A 391 -7.50 18.24 -28.03
C PHE A 391 -8.24 19.45 -27.45
N LYS A 392 -9.11 19.26 -26.45
CA LYS A 392 -9.95 20.36 -25.92
C LYS A 392 -9.20 21.25 -24.92
N ASP A 393 -9.58 22.52 -24.81
CA ASP A 393 -9.01 23.38 -23.76
C ASP A 393 -9.58 23.02 -22.37
N ILE A 394 -8.71 22.97 -21.35
CA ILE A 394 -9.09 22.62 -19.98
C ILE A 394 -8.74 23.78 -19.04
N SER A 395 -9.65 24.11 -18.15
CA SER A 395 -9.42 25.10 -17.10
C SER A 395 -9.48 24.48 -15.72
N LEU A 396 -8.62 24.91 -14.79
CA LEU A 396 -8.72 24.51 -13.39
C LEU A 396 -9.91 25.21 -12.71
N ASN A 397 -10.82 24.44 -12.11
CA ASN A 397 -11.94 24.94 -11.33
C ASN A 397 -11.64 24.83 -9.83
N VAL A 398 -11.20 25.94 -9.23
CA VAL A 398 -10.78 26.00 -7.82
C VAL A 398 -11.95 25.87 -6.84
N ASN A 399 -13.19 26.12 -7.29
CA ASN A 399 -14.37 26.19 -6.42
C ASN A 399 -15.23 24.91 -6.41
N ASN A 400 -14.74 23.79 -6.93
CA ASN A 400 -15.54 22.56 -7.04
C ASN A 400 -15.59 21.71 -5.75
N GLN A 401 -15.80 22.36 -4.60
CA GLN A 401 -15.86 21.68 -3.30
C GLN A 401 -17.03 20.69 -3.20
N GLN A 402 -18.16 21.00 -3.84
CA GLN A 402 -19.35 20.14 -3.79
C GLN A 402 -19.15 18.78 -4.46
N GLU A 403 -18.49 18.73 -5.63
CA GLU A 403 -18.20 17.44 -6.29
C GLU A 403 -17.19 16.61 -5.50
N LYS A 404 -16.18 17.26 -4.90
CA LYS A 404 -15.23 16.60 -4.00
C LYS A 404 -15.92 15.97 -2.79
N GLU A 405 -16.76 16.74 -2.12
CA GLU A 405 -17.53 16.24 -0.97
C GLU A 405 -18.44 15.07 -1.38
N GLN A 406 -19.11 15.18 -2.53
CA GLN A 406 -19.95 14.10 -3.04
C GLN A 406 -19.12 12.85 -3.33
N LYS A 407 -18.01 12.94 -4.06
CA LYS A 407 -17.13 11.80 -4.35
C LYS A 407 -16.59 11.15 -3.08
N PHE A 408 -16.23 11.96 -2.08
CA PHE A 408 -15.79 11.45 -0.79
C PHE A 408 -16.89 10.66 -0.06
N LYS A 409 -18.14 11.16 -0.06
CA LYS A 409 -19.28 10.41 0.50
C LYS A 409 -19.52 9.09 -0.22
N LEU A 410 -19.39 9.06 -1.55
CA LEU A 410 -19.54 7.85 -2.37
C LEU A 410 -18.41 6.84 -2.08
N ASP A 411 -17.18 7.31 -1.90
CA ASP A 411 -16.02 6.48 -1.53
C ASP A 411 -16.24 5.83 -0.15
N LEU A 412 -16.74 6.56 0.85
CA LEU A 412 -17.03 6.01 2.18
C LEU A 412 -18.04 4.86 2.16
N ILE A 413 -19.17 5.02 1.46
CA ILE A 413 -20.18 3.96 1.39
C ILE A 413 -19.69 2.76 0.57
N HIS A 414 -18.83 2.99 -0.42
CA HIS A 414 -18.18 1.93 -1.19
C HIS A 414 -17.22 1.12 -0.34
N ARG A 415 -16.39 1.79 0.50
CA ARG A 415 -15.49 1.13 1.46
C ARG A 415 -16.26 0.29 2.47
N GLU A 416 -17.39 0.78 2.98
CA GLU A 416 -18.25 -0.02 3.86
C GLU A 416 -18.84 -1.24 3.13
N ALA A 417 -19.30 -1.08 1.88
CA ALA A 417 -19.78 -2.22 1.09
C ALA A 417 -18.68 -3.26 0.83
N LEU A 418 -17.45 -2.81 0.57
CA LEU A 418 -16.30 -3.68 0.43
C LEU A 418 -15.98 -4.42 1.72
N ARG A 419 -15.94 -3.74 2.87
CA ARG A 419 -15.76 -4.38 4.19
C ARG A 419 -16.80 -5.47 4.41
N GLN A 420 -18.08 -5.17 4.20
CA GLN A 420 -19.16 -6.16 4.35
C GLN A 420 -18.96 -7.36 3.41
N TYR A 421 -18.58 -7.13 2.14
CA TYR A 421 -18.29 -8.21 1.21
C TYR A 421 -17.12 -9.09 1.68
N LEU A 422 -16.02 -8.47 2.12
CA LEU A 422 -14.84 -9.20 2.59
C LEU A 422 -15.20 -10.08 3.80
N VAL A 423 -15.85 -9.50 4.81
CA VAL A 423 -16.18 -10.20 6.06
C VAL A 423 -17.20 -11.32 5.86
N TYR A 424 -18.29 -11.05 5.14
CA TYR A 424 -19.42 -11.99 5.07
C TYR A 424 -19.35 -12.95 3.90
N ASN A 425 -18.80 -12.53 2.75
CA ASN A 425 -18.87 -13.30 1.51
C ASN A 425 -17.52 -13.88 1.07
N TYR A 426 -16.41 -13.14 1.28
CA TYR A 426 -15.09 -13.60 0.84
C TYR A 426 -14.44 -14.49 1.90
N TYR A 427 -14.22 -13.96 3.11
CA TYR A 427 -13.54 -14.69 4.18
C TYR A 427 -14.51 -15.48 5.08
N GLY A 428 -15.76 -15.02 5.21
CA GLY A 428 -16.77 -15.71 6.02
C GLY A 428 -16.40 -15.82 7.51
N THR A 429 -15.65 -14.86 8.06
CA THR A 429 -15.06 -14.94 9.40
C THR A 429 -16.00 -14.51 10.53
N CYS A 430 -17.22 -14.06 10.22
CA CYS A 430 -18.16 -13.57 11.22
C CYS A 430 -18.93 -14.72 11.90
N PRO A 431 -18.99 -14.78 13.24
CA PRO A 431 -19.96 -15.63 13.93
C PRO A 431 -21.38 -15.10 13.67
N GLU A 432 -22.35 -15.99 13.41
CA GLU A 432 -23.74 -15.65 13.03
C GLU A 432 -23.85 -14.64 11.86
N PRO A 433 -23.30 -14.94 10.67
CA PRO A 433 -23.13 -13.97 9.58
C PRO A 433 -24.44 -13.31 9.15
N GLU A 434 -25.56 -14.05 9.12
CA GLU A 434 -26.87 -13.54 8.66
C GLU A 434 -27.38 -12.36 9.50
N LYS A 435 -27.32 -12.45 10.83
CA LYS A 435 -27.82 -11.43 11.76
C LYS A 435 -27.00 -10.14 11.68
N HIS A 436 -25.68 -10.30 11.60
CA HIS A 436 -24.74 -9.17 11.55
C HIS A 436 -24.76 -8.49 10.17
N GLN A 437 -24.77 -9.27 9.09
CA GLN A 437 -24.90 -8.78 7.73
C GLN A 437 -26.19 -7.97 7.54
N GLU A 438 -27.34 -8.45 8.05
CA GLU A 438 -28.60 -7.73 7.94
C GLU A 438 -28.54 -6.35 8.65
N THR A 439 -27.95 -6.31 9.85
CA THR A 439 -27.81 -5.09 10.64
C THR A 439 -26.92 -4.06 9.93
N ASP A 440 -25.75 -4.49 9.44
CA ASP A 440 -24.81 -3.61 8.74
C ASP A 440 -25.35 -3.18 7.36
N THR A 441 -26.06 -4.05 6.66
CA THR A 441 -26.75 -3.70 5.41
C THR A 441 -27.82 -2.62 5.65
N ARG A 442 -28.59 -2.71 6.74
CA ARG A 442 -29.57 -1.67 7.11
C ARG A 442 -28.91 -0.34 7.45
N ARG A 443 -27.75 -0.36 8.14
CA ARG A 443 -26.95 0.85 8.43
C ARG A 443 -26.44 1.51 7.16
N LEU A 444 -25.86 0.72 6.25
CA LEU A 444 -25.41 1.19 4.94
C LEU A 444 -26.58 1.79 4.14
N GLY A 445 -27.72 1.09 4.09
CA GLY A 445 -28.93 1.59 3.43
C GLY A 445 -29.49 2.89 4.03
N HIS A 446 -29.31 3.13 5.33
CA HIS A 446 -29.66 4.39 5.97
C HIS A 446 -28.74 5.53 5.49
N LEU A 447 -27.42 5.31 5.51
CA LEU A 447 -26.44 6.30 5.05
C LEU A 447 -26.65 6.65 3.56
N ILE A 448 -26.92 5.67 2.72
CA ILE A 448 -27.25 5.91 1.30
C ILE A 448 -28.46 6.85 1.15
N LYS A 449 -29.52 6.67 1.98
CA LYS A 449 -30.71 7.51 1.94
C LYS A 449 -30.49 8.94 2.45
N THR A 450 -29.51 9.15 3.32
CA THR A 450 -29.22 10.47 3.90
C THR A 450 -28.16 11.25 3.11
N LEU A 451 -27.39 10.57 2.23
CA LEU A 451 -26.30 11.13 1.42
C LEU A 451 -26.66 12.43 0.67
N SER A 452 -27.85 12.49 0.06
CA SER A 452 -28.34 13.66 -0.68
C SER A 452 -29.25 14.59 0.13
N LYS A 453 -29.69 14.17 1.33
CA LYS A 453 -30.67 14.90 2.16
C LYS A 453 -30.03 15.77 3.23
N LYS A 454 -28.83 15.40 3.69
CA LYS A 454 -28.13 16.06 4.79
C LYS A 454 -26.97 16.91 4.30
N SER A 455 -26.63 17.95 5.06
CA SER A 455 -25.38 18.67 4.87
C SER A 455 -24.19 17.73 5.09
N SER A 456 -23.02 18.08 4.55
CA SER A 456 -21.83 17.24 4.71
C SER A 456 -21.46 17.03 6.17
N ASP A 457 -21.52 18.08 7.01
CA ASP A 457 -21.25 17.97 8.45
C ASP A 457 -22.22 17.01 9.16
N GLU A 458 -23.52 17.14 8.89
CA GLU A 458 -24.54 16.25 9.48
C GLU A 458 -24.37 14.81 9.01
N TYR A 459 -24.03 14.60 7.74
CA TYR A 459 -23.76 13.28 7.18
C TYR A 459 -22.55 12.63 7.87
N PHE A 460 -21.46 13.37 8.07
CA PHE A 460 -20.28 12.82 8.74
C PHE A 460 -20.52 12.46 10.20
N VAL A 461 -21.40 13.19 10.90
CA VAL A 461 -21.82 12.82 12.26
C VAL A 461 -22.58 11.49 12.25
N GLU A 462 -23.45 11.26 11.27
CA GLU A 462 -24.13 9.96 11.12
C GLU A 462 -23.17 8.84 10.76
N VAL A 463 -22.26 9.09 9.83
CA VAL A 463 -21.24 8.12 9.44
C VAL A 463 -20.42 7.67 10.65
N LYS A 464 -19.98 8.60 11.51
CA LYS A 464 -19.27 8.28 12.78
C LYS A 464 -20.09 7.44 13.75
N LYS A 465 -21.42 7.49 13.66
CA LYS A 465 -22.33 6.71 14.52
C LYS A 465 -22.60 5.31 13.97
N TYR A 466 -22.63 5.15 12.65
CA TYR A 466 -23.09 3.94 11.98
C TYR A 466 -21.97 3.08 11.38
N LEU A 467 -20.86 3.69 10.95
CA LEU A 467 -19.71 2.99 10.38
C LEU A 467 -18.66 2.67 11.45
N ASN A 468 -17.86 1.64 11.16
CA ASN A 468 -16.66 1.34 11.95
C ASN A 468 -15.71 2.57 11.92
N SER A 469 -15.15 2.95 13.07
CA SER A 469 -14.17 4.03 13.18
C SER A 469 -12.99 3.85 12.22
N ASN A 470 -12.61 2.60 11.99
CA ASN A 470 -11.52 2.20 11.11
C ASN A 470 -11.75 2.65 9.65
N ILE A 471 -13.01 2.74 9.19
CA ILE A 471 -13.36 3.25 7.85
C ILE A 471 -13.05 4.74 7.72
N LEU A 472 -13.07 5.44 8.85
CA LEU A 472 -12.99 6.90 8.95
C LEU A 472 -11.57 7.41 9.18
N GLU A 473 -10.67 6.54 9.61
CA GLU A 473 -9.25 6.87 9.82
C GLU A 473 -8.55 7.29 8.53
N ASN A 474 -9.12 6.95 7.36
CA ASN A 474 -8.55 7.21 6.05
C ASN A 474 -8.98 8.54 5.43
N GLY A 475 -8.63 9.65 6.07
CA GLY A 475 -8.74 10.98 5.46
C GLY A 475 -9.96 11.81 5.85
N ILE A 476 -10.61 11.57 7.00
CA ILE A 476 -11.63 12.49 7.53
C ILE A 476 -11.01 13.49 8.51
N ALA A 477 -10.61 14.66 8.01
CA ALA A 477 -10.51 15.84 8.85
C ALA A 477 -11.86 16.57 8.87
N SER A 478 -12.58 16.47 9.99
CA SER A 478 -13.77 17.29 10.24
C SER A 478 -13.33 18.76 10.41
N ASN A 479 -13.37 19.53 9.31
CA ASN A 479 -13.55 20.99 9.21
C ASN A 479 -12.90 21.50 7.91
N SER A 480 -13.61 21.48 6.78
CA SER A 480 -13.41 22.27 5.52
C SER A 480 -12.00 22.49 4.93
N ASN A 481 -10.96 21.93 5.51
CA ASN A 481 -9.57 21.91 5.07
C ASN A 481 -9.23 20.44 4.95
N ILE A 482 -9.24 19.94 3.71
CA ILE A 482 -8.71 18.61 3.36
C ILE A 482 -7.18 18.70 3.52
N VAL A 483 -6.70 18.74 4.76
CA VAL A 483 -5.28 18.61 5.12
C VAL A 483 -5.20 18.06 6.55
N ASN A 484 -5.14 16.73 6.63
CA ASN A 484 -4.22 15.94 7.47
C ASN A 484 -4.77 14.52 7.49
N ASN A 485 -4.33 13.75 6.50
CA ASN A 485 -4.46 12.30 6.48
C ASN A 485 -3.66 11.76 7.67
N THR A 486 -4.32 11.24 8.69
CA THR A 486 -3.64 10.38 9.65
C THR A 486 -3.77 8.97 9.11
N THR A 487 -2.76 8.50 8.37
CA THR A 487 -2.56 7.04 8.26
C THR A 487 -2.66 6.47 9.66
N SER A 488 -3.33 5.33 9.83
CA SER A 488 -3.37 4.69 11.15
C SER A 488 -1.93 4.47 11.60
N ILE A 489 -1.57 5.06 12.75
CA ILE A 489 -0.22 4.95 13.31
C ILE A 489 0.11 3.47 13.51
N ASP A 490 -0.89 2.66 13.84
CA ASP A 490 -0.75 1.21 14.00
C ASP A 490 -0.35 0.52 12.70
N GLN A 491 -0.88 0.94 11.54
CA GLN A 491 -0.43 0.38 10.26
C GLN A 491 1.02 0.78 9.90
N ILE A 492 1.40 2.02 10.20
CA ILE A 492 2.79 2.47 9.98
C ILE A 492 3.73 1.66 10.89
N LYS A 493 3.33 1.47 12.15
CA LYS A 493 4.04 0.62 13.12
C LYS A 493 4.20 -0.78 12.56
N ASP A 494 3.11 -1.46 12.21
CA ASP A 494 3.15 -2.83 11.70
C ASP A 494 4.06 -2.95 10.47
N GLY A 495 3.98 -2.00 9.54
CA GLY A 495 4.85 -1.98 8.37
C GLY A 495 6.32 -1.78 8.69
N LEU A 496 6.64 -0.86 9.59
CA LEU A 496 8.02 -0.62 10.01
C LEU A 496 8.55 -1.78 10.86
N TYR A 497 7.78 -2.35 11.79
CA TYR A 497 8.20 -3.54 12.54
C TYR A 497 8.38 -4.76 11.63
N SER A 498 7.63 -4.88 10.53
CA SER A 498 7.82 -5.97 9.56
C SER A 498 9.11 -5.84 8.72
N SER A 499 9.81 -4.71 8.78
CA SER A 499 10.99 -4.45 7.94
C SER A 499 12.24 -3.94 8.64
N VAL A 500 12.07 -3.18 9.71
CA VAL A 500 13.16 -2.46 10.39
C VAL A 500 12.95 -2.51 11.91
N SER A 501 12.59 -3.68 12.44
CA SER A 501 12.21 -3.87 13.84
C SER A 501 13.29 -3.40 14.82
N SER A 502 14.57 -3.68 14.53
CA SER A 502 15.72 -3.28 15.34
C SER A 502 15.90 -1.78 15.32
N THR A 503 15.75 -1.15 14.15
CA THR A 503 15.74 0.32 14.03
C THR A 503 14.65 0.94 14.89
N ILE A 504 13.44 0.35 14.90
CA ILE A 504 12.33 0.86 15.70
C ILE A 504 12.59 0.69 17.20
N GLY A 505 13.08 -0.48 17.64
CA GLY A 505 13.47 -0.70 19.03
C GLY A 505 14.54 0.28 19.52
N LEU A 506 15.55 0.54 18.67
CA LEU A 506 16.59 1.53 18.95
C LEU A 506 16.02 2.96 19.09
N LEU A 507 15.13 3.37 18.19
CA LEU A 507 14.49 4.69 18.25
C LEU A 507 13.64 4.86 19.50
N ASP A 508 12.86 3.86 19.87
CA ASP A 508 12.03 3.90 21.07
C ASP A 508 12.89 4.08 22.32
N PHE A 509 13.95 3.27 22.46
CA PHE A 509 14.89 3.38 23.57
C PHE A 509 15.56 4.77 23.64
N ILE A 510 15.99 5.32 22.50
CA ILE A 510 16.59 6.65 22.43
C ILE A 510 15.62 7.76 22.85
N ILE A 511 14.35 7.67 22.45
CA ILE A 511 13.31 8.64 22.82
C ILE A 511 13.01 8.56 24.32
N GLN A 512 12.79 7.35 24.85
CA GLN A 512 12.49 7.12 26.26
C GLN A 512 13.63 7.61 27.18
N HIS A 513 14.88 7.40 26.77
CA HIS A 513 16.07 7.80 27.53
C HIS A 513 16.64 9.18 27.16
N LYS A 514 16.03 9.89 26.20
CA LYS A 514 16.42 11.24 25.74
C LYS A 514 17.90 11.35 25.32
N LEU A 515 18.42 10.32 24.65
CA LEU A 515 19.84 10.24 24.29
C LEU A 515 20.24 11.20 23.15
N MET A 516 19.26 11.70 22.37
CA MET A 516 19.48 12.64 21.26
C MET A 516 18.61 13.90 21.39
N PRO A 517 18.90 14.77 22.37
CA PRO A 517 18.04 15.89 22.74
C PRO A 517 17.98 17.01 21.70
N ASN A 518 18.82 17.02 20.67
CA ASN A 518 18.76 18.04 19.63
C ASN A 518 17.87 17.60 18.45
N GLN A 519 17.92 16.33 18.07
CA GLN A 519 17.18 15.79 16.92
C GLN A 519 15.78 15.26 17.29
N LEU A 520 15.66 14.58 18.44
CA LEU A 520 14.46 13.84 18.83
C LEU A 520 13.69 14.46 20.00
N SER A 521 14.14 15.59 20.57
CA SER A 521 13.49 16.20 21.74
C SER A 521 12.07 16.69 21.52
N LYS A 522 11.64 16.87 20.27
CA LYS A 522 10.25 17.20 19.94
C LYS A 522 9.28 16.03 20.13
N PHE A 523 9.79 14.81 20.30
CA PHE A 523 9.00 13.58 20.44
C PHE A 523 9.05 13.10 21.89
N ASN A 524 7.88 12.76 22.43
CA ASN A 524 7.76 12.21 23.79
C ASN A 524 7.75 10.68 23.80
N ASP A 525 7.32 10.09 22.69
CA ASP A 525 7.14 8.67 22.47
C ASP A 525 7.30 8.35 20.97
N LEU A 526 7.44 7.07 20.66
CA LEU A 526 7.56 6.58 19.30
C LEU A 526 6.31 6.91 18.45
N ASP A 527 5.11 6.92 19.06
CA ASP A 527 3.85 7.25 18.39
C ASP A 527 3.84 8.68 17.85
N SER A 528 4.42 9.63 18.58
CA SER A 528 4.57 11.01 18.15
C SER A 528 5.53 11.16 16.97
N LEU A 529 6.58 10.33 16.90
CA LEU A 529 7.48 10.25 15.74
C LEU A 529 6.72 9.72 14.51
N PHE A 530 6.00 8.62 14.65
CA PHE A 530 5.21 8.04 13.55
C PHE A 530 4.10 8.96 13.07
N LYS A 531 3.48 9.72 13.98
CA LYS A 531 2.52 10.75 13.60
C LYS A 531 3.16 11.85 12.76
N ASP A 532 4.35 12.33 13.13
CA ASP A 532 5.09 13.33 12.34
C ASP A 532 5.55 12.75 10.98
N PHE A 533 5.98 11.48 10.95
CA PHE A 533 6.28 10.77 9.71
C PHE A 533 5.05 10.65 8.80
N SER A 534 3.88 10.29 9.33
CA SER A 534 2.63 10.16 8.56
C SER A 534 2.20 11.46 7.89
N LEU A 535 2.58 12.60 8.47
CA LEU A 535 2.28 13.95 7.97
C LEU A 535 3.40 14.50 7.09
N SER A 536 4.53 13.77 6.99
CA SER A 536 5.67 14.18 6.20
C SER A 536 5.45 13.92 4.70
N LYS A 537 6.21 14.63 3.86
CA LYS A 537 6.20 14.40 2.41
C LYS A 537 6.71 13.00 2.01
N TYR A 538 7.50 12.36 2.87
CA TYR A 538 8.15 11.07 2.59
C TYR A 538 7.16 9.90 2.62
N MET A 539 6.11 9.98 3.43
CA MET A 539 5.07 8.95 3.50
C MET A 539 4.34 8.73 2.16
N PHE A 540 4.31 9.77 1.31
CA PHE A 540 3.61 9.74 0.03
C PHE A 540 4.50 9.25 -1.13
N ASN A 541 5.79 9.00 -0.90
CA ASN A 541 6.66 8.36 -1.89
C ASN A 541 6.21 6.90 -2.10
N ARG A 542 6.54 6.32 -3.25
CA ARG A 542 6.16 4.96 -3.69
C ARG A 542 7.21 3.89 -3.39
N SER A 543 8.32 4.23 -2.74
CA SER A 543 9.31 3.28 -2.24
C SER A 543 8.80 2.51 -1.01
N LEU A 544 9.56 1.50 -0.57
CA LEU A 544 9.26 0.72 0.64
C LEU A 544 9.04 1.63 1.86
N ILE A 545 8.23 1.19 2.84
CA ILE A 545 8.03 1.97 4.06
C ILE A 545 9.34 2.20 4.83
N SER A 546 10.23 1.21 4.84
CA SER A 546 11.60 1.31 5.38
C SER A 546 12.40 2.43 4.69
N THR A 547 12.46 2.42 3.36
CA THR A 547 13.20 3.42 2.57
C THR A 547 12.65 4.83 2.78
N ARG A 548 11.33 5.00 2.81
CA ARG A 548 10.68 6.30 3.06
C ARG A 548 10.94 6.80 4.46
N PHE A 549 10.90 5.90 5.43
CA PHE A 549 11.19 6.22 6.82
C PHE A 549 12.66 6.61 6.99
N GLN A 550 13.58 5.89 6.36
CA GLN A 550 15.00 6.26 6.28
C GLN A 550 15.18 7.67 5.70
N GLU A 551 14.55 7.98 4.56
CA GLU A 551 14.62 9.31 3.96
C GLU A 551 14.10 10.40 4.90
N TYR A 552 13.03 10.13 5.65
CA TYR A 552 12.49 11.03 6.66
C TYR A 552 13.46 11.24 7.84
N LEU A 553 14.03 10.16 8.39
CA LEU A 553 14.99 10.23 9.49
C LEU A 553 16.25 11.01 9.12
N ILE A 554 16.78 10.81 7.91
CA ILE A 554 18.02 11.45 7.46
C ILE A 554 17.77 12.90 7.06
N ASN A 555 16.74 13.18 6.26
CA ASN A 555 16.60 14.49 5.65
C ASN A 555 15.79 15.49 6.51
N GLN A 556 14.83 15.00 7.30
CA GLN A 556 13.95 15.84 8.11
C GLN A 556 14.34 15.85 9.59
N ILE A 557 14.67 14.68 10.16
CA ILE A 557 15.11 14.59 11.57
C ILE A 557 16.62 14.81 11.71
N GLN A 558 17.40 14.52 10.67
CA GLN A 558 18.86 14.64 10.64
C GLN A 558 19.55 13.71 11.65
N LEU A 559 19.08 12.46 11.71
CA LEU A 559 19.73 11.42 12.51
C LEU A 559 21.11 11.02 11.94
N PRO A 560 22.02 10.49 12.78
CA PRO A 560 23.33 10.02 12.35
C PRO A 560 23.27 8.94 11.25
N PRO A 561 24.33 8.82 10.42
CA PRO A 561 24.50 7.77 9.42
C PRO A 561 24.27 6.34 9.95
N LEU A 562 24.50 6.08 11.25
CA LEU A 562 24.19 4.80 11.89
C LEU A 562 22.78 4.29 11.55
N PHE A 563 21.76 5.15 11.59
CA PHE A 563 20.37 4.76 11.29
C PHE A 563 20.18 4.32 9.84
N LYS A 564 20.92 4.94 8.92
CA LYS A 564 20.94 4.50 7.52
C LYS A 564 21.53 3.10 7.41
N GLN A 565 22.64 2.84 8.10
CA GLN A 565 23.36 1.58 8.03
C GLN A 565 22.57 0.41 8.61
N ILE A 566 21.85 0.62 9.72
CA ILE A 566 21.04 -0.44 10.35
C ILE A 566 19.81 -0.76 9.49
N ILE A 567 19.14 0.23 8.91
CA ILE A 567 18.03 0.00 7.97
C ILE A 567 18.53 -0.77 6.73
N GLU A 568 19.67 -0.38 6.16
CA GLU A 568 20.25 -1.08 5.00
C GLU A 568 20.67 -2.53 5.32
N LEU A 569 21.09 -2.80 6.57
CA LEU A 569 21.38 -4.16 7.03
C LEU A 569 20.09 -4.98 7.13
N GLU A 570 19.05 -4.43 7.76
CA GLU A 570 17.75 -5.09 7.90
C GLU A 570 17.10 -5.38 6.53
N GLU A 571 17.13 -4.41 5.60
CA GLU A 571 16.62 -4.62 4.23
C GLU A 571 17.35 -5.77 3.50
N LYS A 572 18.66 -5.93 3.72
CA LYS A 572 19.42 -7.06 3.14
C LYS A 572 19.08 -8.39 3.77
N ILE A 573 18.89 -8.43 5.09
CA ILE A 573 18.44 -9.62 5.81
C ILE A 573 17.10 -10.10 5.23
N LEU A 574 16.15 -9.18 5.04
CA LEU A 574 14.84 -9.51 4.46
C LEU A 574 14.93 -10.01 3.01
N GLN A 575 15.77 -9.39 2.19
CA GLN A 575 16.00 -9.86 0.81
C GLN A 575 16.54 -11.28 0.77
N LEU A 576 17.39 -11.67 1.72
CA LEU A 576 17.88 -13.04 1.82
C LEU A 576 16.76 -14.01 2.19
N MET A 577 15.85 -13.61 3.07
CA MET A 577 14.66 -14.41 3.43
C MET A 577 13.64 -14.52 2.29
N GLU A 578 13.51 -13.52 1.39
CA GLU A 578 12.62 -13.60 0.21
C GLU A 578 13.14 -14.53 -0.88
N ASN A 579 14.46 -14.56 -1.10
CA ASN A 579 15.06 -15.33 -2.19
C ASN A 579 15.23 -16.82 -1.85
N ASP A 580 14.73 -17.27 -0.69
CA ASP A 580 14.67 -18.67 -0.28
C ASP A 580 13.53 -19.41 -1.00
N ASP A 581 13.51 -19.32 -2.33
CA ASP A 581 12.56 -20.02 -3.22
C ASP A 581 12.81 -21.55 -3.27
N GLY A 582 13.46 -22.12 -2.25
CA GLY A 582 13.84 -23.54 -2.24
C GLY A 582 14.87 -23.90 -3.31
N ASN A 583 15.67 -22.94 -3.78
CA ASN A 583 16.96 -23.30 -4.36
C ASN A 583 17.82 -23.78 -3.20
N ASP A 584 17.79 -25.10 -2.96
CA ASP A 584 18.66 -25.82 -2.04
C ASP A 584 20.11 -25.39 -2.29
N ASP A 585 20.61 -24.42 -1.52
CA ASP A 585 22.03 -24.08 -1.47
C ASP A 585 22.76 -25.15 -0.64
N TRP A 586 22.78 -26.36 -1.22
CA TRP A 586 23.31 -27.62 -0.69
C TRP A 586 24.75 -27.54 -0.16
N ILE A 587 25.52 -26.52 -0.55
CA ILE A 587 26.92 -26.37 -0.15
C ILE A 587 27.04 -26.12 1.36
N GLY A 588 26.11 -25.37 1.96
CA GLY A 588 26.05 -25.18 3.40
C GLY A 588 25.80 -26.50 4.14
N GLU A 589 24.82 -27.28 3.67
CA GLU A 589 24.43 -28.58 4.26
C GLU A 589 25.52 -29.67 4.15
N LEU A 590 26.48 -29.50 3.24
CA LEU A 590 27.64 -30.39 3.09
C LEU A 590 28.85 -29.99 3.94
N SER A 591 28.74 -28.91 4.72
CA SER A 591 29.83 -28.45 5.59
C SER A 591 30.15 -29.48 6.66
N ILE A 592 31.43 -29.84 6.81
CA ILE A 592 31.86 -30.86 7.77
C ILE A 592 32.34 -30.20 9.07
N GLU A 593 31.83 -30.64 10.22
CA GLU A 593 32.45 -30.31 11.50
C GLU A 593 33.78 -31.06 11.64
N LEU A 594 34.87 -30.30 11.71
CA LEU A 594 36.19 -30.84 12.01
C LEU A 594 36.51 -30.62 13.49
N ASP A 595 36.70 -31.71 14.22
CA ASP A 595 37.05 -31.70 15.66
C ASP A 595 38.46 -31.14 15.95
N GLN A 596 39.30 -30.98 14.92
CA GLN A 596 40.69 -30.56 15.04
C GLN A 596 41.04 -29.44 14.05
N VAL A 597 41.96 -28.55 14.46
CA VAL A 597 42.48 -27.49 13.59
C VAL A 597 43.31 -28.11 12.48
N LEU A 598 42.91 -27.86 11.23
CA LEU A 598 43.62 -28.28 10.02
C LEU A 598 45.08 -27.88 10.09
N GLN A 599 45.97 -28.84 9.86
CA GLN A 599 47.39 -28.59 9.72
C GLN A 599 47.71 -28.21 8.26
N PRO A 600 48.78 -27.42 8.00
CA PRO A 600 49.15 -27.00 6.65
C PRO A 600 49.42 -28.15 5.67
N ASN A 601 49.77 -29.35 6.16
CA ASN A 601 49.99 -30.54 5.35
C ASN A 601 48.72 -31.32 5.02
N GLU A 602 47.54 -30.86 5.48
CA GLU A 602 46.24 -31.47 5.24
C GLU A 602 45.41 -30.67 4.21
N THR A 603 45.91 -29.50 3.79
CA THR A 603 45.20 -28.59 2.86
C THR A 603 45.06 -29.14 1.45
N ASP A 604 45.82 -30.16 1.09
CA ASP A 604 45.72 -30.88 -0.18
C ASP A 604 44.53 -31.85 -0.21
N GLN A 605 43.92 -32.15 0.93
CA GLN A 605 42.79 -33.07 1.06
C GLN A 605 41.42 -32.39 0.92
N PHE A 606 41.38 -31.06 0.85
CA PHE A 606 40.14 -30.30 0.84
C PHE A 606 39.95 -29.42 -0.39
N ILE A 607 38.69 -29.24 -0.76
CA ILE A 607 38.18 -28.26 -1.71
C ILE A 607 37.45 -27.19 -0.90
N ILE A 608 37.74 -25.93 -1.20
CA ILE A 608 37.03 -24.78 -0.63
C ILE A 608 36.08 -24.20 -1.67
N ILE A 609 34.84 -23.94 -1.27
CA ILE A 609 33.79 -23.36 -2.11
C ILE A 609 33.13 -22.20 -1.36
N PRO A 610 33.02 -20.98 -1.93
CA PRO A 610 32.25 -19.92 -1.29
C PRO A 610 30.76 -20.24 -1.34
N SER A 611 30.03 -20.01 -0.25
CA SER A 611 28.58 -20.18 -0.25
C SER A 611 27.92 -19.08 -1.06
N PRO A 612 26.99 -19.41 -1.98
CA PRO A 612 26.17 -18.42 -2.68
C PRO A 612 25.16 -17.72 -1.75
N SER A 613 24.82 -18.34 -0.60
CA SER A 613 23.86 -17.82 0.39
C SER A 613 24.42 -16.68 1.25
N TYR A 614 25.71 -16.36 1.12
CA TYR A 614 26.38 -15.31 1.88
C TYR A 614 26.90 -14.18 1.00
N GLN A 615 26.74 -12.95 1.49
CA GLN A 615 27.25 -11.73 0.89
C GLN A 615 28.17 -11.00 1.85
N LEU A 616 29.23 -10.40 1.30
CA LEU A 616 30.13 -9.54 2.07
C LEU A 616 29.59 -8.11 2.06
N TYR A 617 29.21 -7.61 3.24
CA TYR A 617 28.72 -6.27 3.48
C TYR A 617 29.81 -5.37 4.09
N LYS A 618 29.84 -4.11 3.67
CA LYS A 618 30.78 -3.10 4.17
C LYS A 618 30.04 -2.06 5.00
N THR A 619 30.53 -1.79 6.20
CA THR A 619 30.02 -0.73 7.08
C THR A 619 31.15 0.17 7.55
N SER A 620 30.82 1.38 8.03
CA SER A 620 31.78 2.24 8.74
C SER A 620 31.62 2.18 10.26
N ASN A 621 30.68 1.38 10.78
CA ASN A 621 30.38 1.30 12.20
C ASN A 621 30.52 -0.13 12.72
N HIS A 622 31.50 -0.39 13.60
CA HIS A 622 31.74 -1.71 14.18
C HIS A 622 30.69 -2.13 15.21
N HIS A 623 29.95 -1.17 15.80
CA HIS A 623 28.84 -1.48 16.71
C HIS A 623 27.54 -1.81 15.97
N LEU A 624 27.51 -1.73 14.63
CA LEU A 624 26.28 -1.93 13.85
C LEU A 624 25.63 -3.30 14.13
N LEU A 625 26.45 -4.36 14.15
CA LEU A 625 25.99 -5.72 14.37
C LEU A 625 25.47 -5.92 15.80
N GLU A 626 26.23 -5.43 16.78
CA GLU A 626 25.86 -5.52 18.20
C GLU A 626 24.56 -4.76 18.48
N LEU A 627 24.39 -3.57 17.88
CA LEU A 627 23.15 -2.80 17.95
C LEU A 627 21.99 -3.55 17.31
N HIS A 628 22.14 -4.02 16.07
CA HIS A 628 21.10 -4.79 15.38
C HIS A 628 20.65 -5.97 16.24
N LYS A 629 21.58 -6.81 16.69
CA LYS A 629 21.27 -7.98 17.53
C LYS A 629 20.57 -7.61 18.84
N THR A 630 21.05 -6.55 19.50
CA THR A 630 20.50 -6.12 20.78
C THR A 630 19.06 -5.62 20.67
N PHE A 631 18.76 -4.88 19.60
CA PHE A 631 17.43 -4.28 19.39
C PHE A 631 16.51 -5.15 18.53
N SER A 632 17.02 -6.20 17.88
CA SER A 632 16.19 -7.26 17.28
C SER A 632 15.56 -8.18 18.34
N GLU A 633 16.18 -8.27 19.52
CA GLU A 633 15.66 -9.03 20.65
C GLU A 633 14.66 -8.18 21.46
N ASP A 634 13.61 -8.81 22.00
CA ASP A 634 12.61 -8.13 22.82
C ASP A 634 13.22 -7.76 24.20
N ILE A 635 13.71 -6.52 24.30
CA ILE A 635 14.31 -5.96 25.52
C ILE A 635 13.30 -5.97 26.67
N ASP A 636 12.01 -5.73 26.38
CA ASP A 636 10.96 -5.77 27.38
C ASP A 636 10.73 -7.19 27.89
N ALA A 637 10.78 -8.20 27.01
CA ALA A 637 10.75 -9.60 27.42
C ALA A 637 11.93 -9.95 28.34
N LYS A 638 13.16 -9.50 28.03
CA LYS A 638 14.31 -9.69 28.94
C LYS A 638 14.11 -9.02 30.30
N ILE A 639 13.57 -7.81 30.32
CA ILE A 639 13.24 -7.10 31.57
C ILE A 639 12.15 -7.85 32.35
N GLN A 640 11.12 -8.38 31.66
CA GLN A 640 10.07 -9.21 32.27
C GLN A 640 10.63 -10.52 32.84
N GLU A 641 11.53 -11.19 32.13
CA GLU A 641 12.24 -12.37 32.63
C GLU A 641 13.05 -12.03 33.89
N MET A 642 13.79 -10.91 33.87
CA MET A 642 14.51 -10.43 35.06
C MET A 642 13.56 -10.19 36.24
N ALA A 643 12.33 -9.71 36.00
CA ALA A 643 11.31 -9.53 37.04
C ALA A 643 10.81 -10.87 37.60
N ILE A 644 10.70 -11.91 36.76
CA ILE A 644 10.30 -13.26 37.16
C ILE A 644 11.40 -13.94 37.99
N PHE A 645 12.66 -13.84 37.57
CA PHE A 645 13.79 -14.46 38.25
C PHE A 645 14.20 -13.72 39.53
N ASN A 646 14.07 -12.40 39.57
CA ASN A 646 14.46 -11.59 40.73
C ASN A 646 13.26 -11.12 41.55
N LYS A 647 12.81 -11.97 42.48
CA LYS A 647 11.74 -11.62 43.44
C LYS A 647 12.11 -10.44 44.37
N ASN A 648 13.37 -10.04 44.43
CA ASN A 648 13.83 -8.88 45.20
C ASN A 648 13.85 -7.62 44.34
N LYS A 649 12.89 -6.72 44.60
CA LYS A 649 12.70 -5.46 43.89
C LYS A 649 13.98 -4.61 43.76
N LYS A 650 14.83 -4.55 44.79
CA LYS A 650 16.07 -3.75 44.74
C LYS A 650 17.15 -4.36 43.84
N LEU A 651 17.24 -5.69 43.78
CA LEU A 651 18.17 -6.38 42.88
C LEU A 651 17.70 -6.27 41.43
N TYR A 652 16.39 -6.44 41.20
CA TYR A 652 15.75 -6.20 39.92
C TYR A 652 16.00 -4.77 39.40
N GLU A 653 15.68 -3.75 40.19
CA GLU A 653 15.90 -2.34 39.82
C GLU A 653 17.38 -2.04 39.51
N ARG A 654 18.31 -2.67 40.23
CA ARG A 654 19.74 -2.54 39.97
C ARG A 654 20.16 -3.19 38.65
N GLN A 655 19.70 -4.40 38.37
CA GLN A 655 20.03 -5.10 37.13
C GLN A 655 19.44 -4.42 35.88
N VAL A 656 18.19 -3.94 35.98
CA VAL A 656 17.57 -3.12 34.92
C VAL A 656 18.39 -1.86 34.67
N LYS A 657 18.86 -1.20 35.74
CA LYS A 657 19.73 -0.03 35.61
C LYS A 657 21.07 -0.37 34.97
N GLU A 658 21.72 -1.46 35.40
CA GLU A 658 23.00 -1.91 34.83
C GLU A 658 22.88 -2.24 33.33
N LEU A 659 21.78 -2.89 32.93
CA LEU A 659 21.47 -3.15 31.52
C LEU A 659 21.26 -1.85 30.75
N ASN A 660 20.44 -0.93 31.27
CA ASN A 660 20.22 0.36 30.61
C ASN A 660 21.51 1.18 30.49
N ASP A 661 22.36 1.19 31.52
CA ASP A 661 23.66 1.88 31.48
C ASP A 661 24.60 1.27 30.42
N GLN A 662 24.52 -0.05 30.18
CA GLN A 662 25.27 -0.72 29.10
C GLN A 662 24.73 -0.33 27.71
N LEU A 663 23.40 -0.34 27.53
CA LEU A 663 22.77 0.06 26.27
C LEU A 663 23.06 1.52 25.92
N ILE A 664 22.97 2.42 26.90
CA ILE A 664 23.30 3.84 26.71
C ILE A 664 24.75 4.00 26.24
N LYS A 665 25.69 3.26 26.83
CA LYS A 665 27.10 3.29 26.40
C LYS A 665 27.27 2.78 24.97
N LEU A 666 26.63 1.66 24.62
CA LEU A 666 26.68 1.09 23.27
C LEU A 666 26.19 2.10 22.23
N ILE A 667 25.04 2.72 22.45
CA ILE A 667 24.46 3.73 21.54
C ILE A 667 25.36 4.97 21.44
N THR A 668 25.88 5.44 22.58
CA THR A 668 26.74 6.64 22.60
C THR A 668 28.03 6.39 21.82
N ASN A 669 28.69 5.26 22.05
CA ASN A 669 29.90 4.87 21.32
C ASN A 669 29.62 4.70 19.83
N ALA A 670 28.51 4.07 19.47
CA ALA A 670 28.13 3.89 18.07
C ALA A 670 27.90 5.22 17.34
N ASN A 671 27.35 6.23 18.00
CA ASN A 671 27.15 7.56 17.43
C ASN A 671 28.45 8.38 17.36
N GLU A 672 29.38 8.20 18.31
CA GLU A 672 30.66 8.93 18.34
C GLU A 672 31.66 8.42 17.28
N ASN A 673 31.51 7.17 16.82
CA ASN A 673 32.39 6.53 15.83
C ASN A 673 32.24 7.02 14.38
N ASP A 674 31.31 7.95 14.09
CA ASP A 674 31.15 8.57 12.76
C ASP A 674 32.44 9.30 12.26
N GLN A 675 33.42 9.51 13.13
CA GLN A 675 34.69 10.18 12.81
C GLN A 675 35.83 9.24 12.41
N GLN A 676 35.67 7.91 12.53
CA GLN A 676 36.70 6.95 12.13
C GLN A 676 36.46 6.47 10.69
N GLN A 677 37.38 6.76 9.77
CA GLN A 677 37.32 6.34 8.35
C GLN A 677 37.53 4.82 8.15
N GLU A 678 37.54 4.04 9.21
CA GLU A 678 37.81 2.62 9.14
C GLU A 678 36.58 1.85 8.68
N GLN A 679 36.66 1.22 7.50
CA GLN A 679 35.63 0.29 7.02
C GLN A 679 35.73 -1.05 7.74
N PHE A 680 34.61 -1.60 8.16
CA PHE A 680 34.44 -2.94 8.73
C PHE A 680 33.71 -3.83 7.72
N LEU A 681 33.99 -5.13 7.77
CA LEU A 681 33.37 -6.12 6.89
C LEU A 681 32.50 -7.05 7.71
N MET A 682 31.38 -7.48 7.14
CA MET A 682 30.56 -8.53 7.72
C MET A 682 30.03 -9.47 6.63
N PHE A 683 29.96 -10.75 6.94
CA PHE A 683 29.19 -11.71 6.15
C PHE A 683 27.73 -11.66 6.60
N VAL A 684 26.81 -11.55 5.65
CA VAL A 684 25.37 -11.61 5.86
C VAL A 684 24.83 -12.70 4.93
N GLY A 685 24.18 -13.72 5.48
CA GLY A 685 23.68 -14.84 4.69
C GLY A 685 22.75 -15.75 5.47
N MET A 686 22.19 -16.75 4.78
CA MET A 686 21.34 -17.76 5.41
C MET A 686 22.06 -19.10 5.55
N PHE A 687 21.77 -19.79 6.65
CA PHE A 687 22.24 -21.15 6.91
C PHE A 687 21.21 -21.86 7.80
N GLU A 688 20.82 -23.09 7.45
CA GLU A 688 19.81 -23.88 8.17
C GLU A 688 18.47 -23.15 8.41
N GLY A 689 18.06 -22.29 7.46
CA GLY A 689 16.83 -21.50 7.57
C GLY A 689 16.92 -20.31 8.54
N GLU A 690 18.10 -20.02 9.07
CA GLU A 690 18.36 -18.87 9.94
C GLU A 690 19.32 -17.87 9.26
N VAL A 691 19.16 -16.58 9.60
CA VAL A 691 20.04 -15.52 9.08
C VAL A 691 21.21 -15.30 10.02
N TYR A 692 22.42 -15.39 9.47
CA TYR A 692 23.67 -15.15 10.17
C TYR A 692 24.31 -13.85 9.72
N THR A 693 24.84 -13.13 10.70
CA THR A 693 25.59 -11.88 10.51
C THR A 693 26.89 -11.96 11.29
N LEU A 694 28.03 -11.91 10.60
CA LEU A 694 29.35 -12.22 11.16
C LEU A 694 30.36 -11.15 10.81
N GLU A 695 30.92 -10.46 11.80
CA GLU A 695 32.00 -9.51 11.57
C GLU A 695 33.30 -10.24 11.17
N ILE A 696 33.99 -9.72 10.15
CA ILE A 696 35.21 -10.31 9.62
C ILE A 696 36.31 -9.25 9.40
N SER A 697 37.57 -9.66 9.48
CA SER A 697 38.71 -8.76 9.29
C SER A 697 38.78 -8.23 7.84
N LYS A 698 39.33 -7.02 7.65
CA LYS A 698 39.41 -6.36 6.33
C LYS A 698 40.18 -7.17 5.27
N GLU A 699 41.10 -8.02 5.72
CA GLU A 699 41.88 -8.92 4.85
C GLU A 699 40.99 -9.90 4.08
N TRP A 700 39.78 -10.19 4.59
CA TRP A 700 38.84 -11.10 3.95
C TRP A 700 38.19 -10.56 2.68
N GLU A 701 38.22 -9.25 2.42
CA GLU A 701 37.64 -8.74 1.18
C GLU A 701 38.36 -9.29 -0.06
N SER A 702 39.71 -9.27 -0.06
CA SER A 702 40.47 -9.81 -1.18
C SER A 702 40.36 -11.33 -1.28
N ILE A 703 40.34 -12.01 -0.12
CA ILE A 703 40.19 -13.47 -0.02
C ILE A 703 38.83 -13.89 -0.59
N TRP A 704 37.74 -13.26 -0.14
CA TRP A 704 36.39 -13.54 -0.60
C TRP A 704 36.21 -13.26 -2.08
N ASN A 705 36.67 -12.11 -2.57
CA ASN A 705 36.60 -11.77 -3.99
C ASN A 705 37.39 -12.74 -4.88
N ASN A 706 38.49 -13.31 -4.36
CA ASN A 706 39.23 -14.36 -5.07
C ASN A 706 38.48 -15.69 -5.03
N LEU A 707 37.91 -16.10 -3.89
CA LEU A 707 37.06 -17.30 -3.80
C LEU A 707 35.88 -17.23 -4.76
N LEU A 708 35.22 -16.07 -4.89
CA LEU A 708 34.09 -15.87 -5.80
C LEU A 708 34.43 -16.07 -7.29
N LYS A 709 35.72 -16.03 -7.68
CA LYS A 709 36.15 -16.39 -9.05
C LYS A 709 36.07 -17.90 -9.28
N HIS A 710 36.10 -18.69 -8.21
CA HIS A 710 36.06 -20.15 -8.21
C HIS A 710 34.73 -20.65 -7.64
N ARG A 711 33.59 -20.23 -8.22
CA ARG A 711 32.25 -20.61 -7.74
C ARG A 711 32.00 -22.12 -7.66
N ASN A 712 32.72 -22.91 -8.46
CA ASN A 712 32.61 -24.38 -8.47
C ASN A 712 33.63 -25.07 -7.54
N GLY A 713 34.35 -24.30 -6.72
CA GLY A 713 35.38 -24.77 -5.82
C GLY A 713 36.80 -24.74 -6.37
N ILE A 714 37.77 -24.70 -5.46
CA ILE A 714 39.21 -24.79 -5.72
C ILE A 714 39.87 -25.64 -4.63
N SER A 715 40.95 -26.35 -4.95
CA SER A 715 41.75 -27.04 -3.93
C SER A 715 42.27 -26.03 -2.91
N LEU A 716 42.15 -26.32 -1.60
CA LEU A 716 42.59 -25.38 -0.56
C LEU A 716 44.10 -25.07 -0.64
N ASP A 717 44.94 -26.08 -0.90
CA ASP A 717 46.37 -25.88 -1.16
C ASP A 717 46.64 -24.94 -2.35
N GLN A 718 45.94 -25.13 -3.48
CA GLN A 718 46.07 -24.25 -4.64
C GLN A 718 45.63 -22.81 -4.31
N PHE A 719 44.52 -22.65 -3.59
CA PHE A 719 44.04 -21.34 -3.18
C PHE A 719 45.06 -20.61 -2.29
N ILE A 720 45.66 -21.31 -1.32
CA ILE A 720 46.71 -20.76 -0.43
C ILE A 720 47.93 -20.32 -1.24
N GLN A 721 48.36 -21.13 -2.21
CA GLN A 721 49.49 -20.81 -3.09
C GLN A 721 49.21 -19.58 -3.95
N GLU A 722 48.01 -19.43 -4.49
CA GLU A 722 47.59 -18.27 -5.29
C GLU A 722 47.55 -16.97 -4.49
N GLN A 723 47.26 -17.03 -3.18
CA GLN A 723 47.26 -15.86 -2.30
C GLN A 723 48.66 -15.47 -1.78
N GLY A 724 49.63 -16.39 -1.81
CA GLY A 724 51.00 -16.12 -1.36
C GLY A 724 51.13 -15.86 0.15
N PHE A 725 50.32 -16.52 0.97
CA PHE A 725 50.34 -16.34 2.43
C PHE A 725 51.62 -16.87 3.10
N SER A 726 52.07 -16.19 4.15
CA SER A 726 53.10 -16.72 5.07
C SER A 726 52.54 -17.80 6.01
N ASP A 727 53.40 -18.65 6.59
CA ASP A 727 52.98 -19.74 7.51
C ASP A 727 52.08 -19.27 8.67
N LYS A 728 52.33 -18.07 9.21
CA LYS A 728 51.50 -17.48 10.27
C LYS A 728 50.11 -17.07 9.75
N GLN A 729 50.05 -16.52 8.53
CA GLN A 729 48.79 -16.16 7.87
C GLN A 729 47.98 -17.39 7.49
N ILE A 730 48.64 -18.47 7.04
CA ILE A 730 47.99 -19.75 6.74
C ILE A 730 47.31 -20.29 8.00
N LYS A 731 47.97 -20.28 9.16
CA LYS A 731 47.37 -20.76 10.41
C LYS A 731 46.12 -19.98 10.83
N ASN A 732 46.17 -18.65 10.71
CA ASN A 732 45.03 -17.78 11.00
C ASN A 732 43.88 -17.96 10.00
N LEU A 733 44.22 -18.10 8.71
CA LEU A 733 43.27 -18.41 7.64
C LEU A 733 42.54 -19.72 7.94
N LEU A 734 43.28 -20.81 8.19
CA LEU A 734 42.70 -22.13 8.46
C LEU A 734 41.76 -22.12 9.66
N THR A 735 42.12 -21.39 10.73
CA THR A 735 41.23 -21.25 11.91
C THR A 735 39.93 -20.55 11.52
N THR A 736 40.03 -19.44 10.80
CA THR A 736 38.85 -18.67 10.37
C THR A 736 38.00 -19.45 9.36
N LEU A 737 38.62 -20.23 8.46
CA LEU A 737 37.92 -21.10 7.51
C LEU A 737 37.06 -22.15 8.23
N LEU A 738 37.56 -22.73 9.32
CA LEU A 738 36.78 -23.69 10.12
C LEU A 738 35.54 -23.04 10.73
N ASP A 739 35.68 -21.83 11.27
CA ASP A 739 34.56 -21.08 11.85
C ASP A 739 33.54 -20.67 10.77
N LEU A 740 34.01 -20.22 9.60
CA LEU A 740 33.16 -19.88 8.46
C LEU A 740 32.44 -21.11 7.88
N ASN A 741 33.08 -22.28 7.88
CA ASN A 741 32.49 -23.54 7.44
C ASN A 741 31.38 -24.02 8.39
N LYS A 742 31.57 -23.88 9.72
CA LYS A 742 30.51 -24.21 10.70
C LYS A 742 29.24 -23.41 10.51
N LEU A 743 29.35 -22.22 9.94
CA LEU A 743 28.24 -21.31 9.70
C LEU A 743 27.78 -21.35 8.23
N GLY A 744 28.31 -22.27 7.42
CA GLY A 744 27.94 -22.42 6.02
C GLY A 744 28.31 -21.23 5.12
N VAL A 745 29.20 -20.33 5.56
CA VAL A 745 29.71 -19.20 4.75
C VAL A 745 30.59 -19.72 3.61
N ILE A 746 31.27 -20.84 3.85
CA ILE A 746 32.04 -21.59 2.87
C ILE A 746 31.76 -23.08 3.07
N GLY A 747 31.85 -23.86 1.99
CA GLY A 747 31.94 -25.31 2.07
C GLY A 747 33.40 -25.73 2.05
N LEU A 748 33.86 -26.41 3.12
CA LEU A 748 35.14 -27.10 3.16
C LEU A 748 34.90 -28.60 3.00
N LEU A 749 35.07 -29.09 1.77
CA LEU A 749 34.72 -30.45 1.38
C LEU A 749 35.97 -31.31 1.22
N PRO A 750 35.98 -32.57 1.69
CA PRO A 750 37.05 -33.50 1.40
C PRO A 750 37.05 -33.83 -0.10
N LYS A 751 38.24 -33.99 -0.68
CA LYS A 751 38.43 -34.35 -2.08
C LYS A 751 37.89 -35.72 -2.46
#